data_AF-A0A4Q0YRK6-F1
#
_entry.id   AF-A0A4Q0YRK6-F1
#
_cell.length_a   1.000
_cell.length_b   1.000
_cell.length_c   1.000
_cell.angle_alpha   90.00
_cell.angle_beta   90.00
_cell.angle_gamma   90.00
#
_symmetry.space_group_name_H-M   'P 1'
#
loop_
_entity.id
_entity.type
_entity.pdbx_description
1 polymer ?
#
loop_
_entity_poly.entity_id
_entity_poly.type
_entity_poly.pdbx_seq_one_letter_code
_entity_poly.pdbx_strand_id
1 'polypeptide(L)'
;MTNGSENPSSVAFNVAPFKQSLSMSLKAIRDGMLWLVPCLMISSFIGLAAGTLDLLGLGSDSLRLTISIIRYEMVSLYPYLFCASISTMMAIQWRLPRTPIGMLSIVYLAISHQVMDTSSQLVTSTMTFVGITLPLLFVPVISALTEYRWTKILKKDIGGELVKDSMNLIIPAILSTALVLVYASALEGMGDVISIPELSKHLDVFSEPLESGLIYTTFNSLFWFIGINGYYALSPMIEPLNSAVELNNALVASGAEPASIMNMSFLSCFVFVGGSGATLGLVMAILLFSSSNRMRLIALASLPLGFLGINELLMFGLPLILNIKLLVPFVIAPLANLLLAFLVIEMGWVDMPSALAPIPSPIFFNAYISTGGDPAALVLQFAVLISSLLIYTPFIVLLEKESQSEVLYIPSLDTTLNRREEEAYILTTDPVNEQLNKGTEYKGLLSKIKRIREREFFLEYQPQKSLDKGKVVSAEALIRVKDNFGNIEPPMKFMPLFEKAGLLTDIDLWVVARALEDCLDWQKQGVENTVCVNIGCQTISSREAIDKIVRLIKPHPGIVSFEITEESLVEKNRDVERNIAALHAAGSEVHIDDFGTGYSSLSYLNHFEIDAIKIDRSFVLSLDTERGKKVLSSLMGIAEQLDLDVIVEGVETDEQMSFISQFNRVLVQGWSVSKSLSLEQFIQFSGQRNQ
;
A
#
# COMPACT_ATOMS: atom_id res chain seq x y z
N MET A 1 -47.08 33.00 16.41
CA MET A 1 -47.79 31.85 17.01
C MET A 1 -48.31 31.04 15.83
N THR A 2 -47.85 29.83 15.50
CA THR A 2 -47.14 28.79 16.24
C THR A 2 -46.30 27.97 15.25
N ASN A 3 -45.01 27.80 15.56
CA ASN A 3 -44.13 26.82 14.93
C ASN A 3 -44.58 25.40 15.33
N GLY A 4 -44.70 24.51 14.36
CA GLY A 4 -44.83 23.06 14.57
C GLY A 4 -43.53 22.38 14.19
N SER A 5 -42.84 21.88 15.21
CA SER A 5 -41.64 21.04 15.19
C SER A 5 -41.96 19.57 14.86
N GLU A 6 -40.88 18.80 14.64
CA GLU A 6 -40.76 17.33 14.50
C GLU A 6 -40.73 16.86 13.03
N ASN A 7 -39.73 16.12 12.51
CA ASN A 7 -38.79 15.21 13.15
C ASN A 7 -37.58 14.92 12.21
N PRO A 8 -36.30 15.10 12.60
CA PRO A 8 -35.17 14.59 11.84
C PRO A 8 -34.86 13.16 12.31
N SER A 9 -35.63 12.18 11.84
CA SER A 9 -35.40 10.78 12.12
C SER A 9 -34.19 10.22 11.35
N SER A 10 -33.22 9.75 12.13
CA SER A 10 -32.14 8.80 11.79
C SER A 10 -31.14 9.24 10.70
N VAL A 11 -30.12 10.00 11.13
CA VAL A 11 -28.79 9.85 10.55
C VAL A 11 -28.31 8.44 10.91
N ALA A 12 -28.58 7.48 10.04
CA ALA A 12 -27.91 6.19 10.10
C ALA A 12 -26.40 6.49 9.95
N PHE A 13 -25.64 6.31 11.02
CA PHE A 13 -24.18 6.28 10.96
C PHE A 13 -23.82 5.20 9.94
N ASN A 14 -23.45 5.62 8.74
CA ASN A 14 -23.00 4.71 7.71
C ASN A 14 -21.70 4.08 8.26
N VAL A 15 -21.73 2.79 8.58
CA VAL A 15 -20.61 2.07 9.25
C VAL A 15 -19.47 1.77 8.26
N ALA A 16 -19.71 1.94 6.96
CA ALA A 16 -18.76 1.67 5.89
C ALA A 16 -17.46 2.51 5.93
N PRO A 17 -17.48 3.85 6.16
CA PRO A 17 -16.27 4.66 6.26
C PRO A 17 -15.44 4.33 7.51
N PHE A 18 -16.10 3.92 8.60
CA PHE A 18 -15.44 3.57 9.86
C PHE A 18 -14.64 2.26 9.74
N LYS A 19 -15.22 1.22 9.11
CA LYS A 19 -14.50 -0.04 8.85
C LYS A 19 -13.30 0.16 7.94
N GLN A 20 -13.43 1.00 6.91
CA GLN A 20 -12.34 1.31 5.99
C GLN A 20 -11.23 2.12 6.68
N SER A 21 -11.59 3.12 7.48
CA SER A 21 -10.65 3.91 8.30
C SER A 21 -9.89 3.04 9.31
N LEU A 22 -10.60 2.15 10.03
CA LEU A 22 -9.99 1.23 10.98
C LEU A 22 -9.02 0.26 10.30
N SER A 23 -9.38 -0.31 9.15
CA SER A 23 -8.49 -1.18 8.38
C SER A 23 -7.22 -0.45 7.91
N MET A 24 -7.32 0.82 7.56
CA MET A 24 -6.16 1.64 7.17
C MET A 24 -5.26 1.94 8.36
N SER A 25 -5.83 2.36 9.49
CA SER A 25 -5.10 2.61 10.75
C SER A 25 -4.35 1.37 11.25
N LEU A 26 -5.01 0.20 11.26
CA LEU A 26 -4.38 -1.06 11.68
C LEU A 26 -3.20 -1.44 10.77
N LYS A 27 -3.33 -1.19 9.46
CA LYS A 27 -2.24 -1.38 8.50
C LYS A 27 -1.07 -0.41 8.76
N ALA A 28 -1.35 0.85 9.07
CA ALA A 28 -0.32 1.85 9.38
C ALA A 28 0.48 1.47 10.65
N ILE A 29 -0.22 1.04 11.71
CA ILE A 29 0.43 0.56 12.93
C ILE A 29 1.37 -0.59 12.60
N ARG A 30 0.86 -1.63 11.92
CA ARG A 30 1.65 -2.80 11.55
C ARG A 30 2.89 -2.42 10.75
N ASP A 31 2.71 -1.67 9.67
CA ASP A 31 3.81 -1.37 8.77
C ASP A 31 4.83 -0.39 9.40
N GLY A 32 4.37 0.52 10.27
CA GLY A 32 5.23 1.39 11.08
C GLY A 32 6.06 0.62 12.11
N MET A 33 5.45 -0.34 12.80
CA MET A 33 6.18 -1.21 13.75
C MET A 33 7.21 -2.10 13.06
N LEU A 34 6.95 -2.54 11.84
CA LEU A 34 7.93 -3.30 11.03
C LEU A 34 9.24 -2.52 10.82
N TRP A 35 9.16 -1.19 10.65
CA TRP A 35 10.34 -0.34 10.44
C TRP A 35 11.25 -0.29 11.68
N LEU A 36 10.75 -0.66 12.86
CA LEU A 36 11.49 -0.66 14.11
C LEU A 36 12.18 -1.98 14.44
N VAL A 37 11.96 -3.03 13.63
CA VAL A 37 12.58 -4.35 13.83
C VAL A 37 14.10 -4.25 14.04
N PRO A 38 14.88 -3.48 13.25
CA PRO A 38 16.32 -3.36 13.49
C PRO A 38 16.65 -2.77 14.87
N CYS A 39 15.91 -1.75 15.32
CA CYS A 39 16.09 -1.13 16.63
C CYS A 39 15.77 -2.10 17.77
N LEU A 40 14.69 -2.86 17.63
CA LEU A 40 14.29 -3.89 18.59
C LEU A 40 15.34 -5.01 18.66
N MET A 41 15.83 -5.48 17.51
CA MET A 41 16.85 -6.53 17.45
C MET A 41 18.14 -6.12 18.14
N ILE A 42 18.61 -4.87 17.96
CA ILE A 42 19.81 -4.37 18.65
C ILE A 42 19.65 -4.49 20.18
N SER A 43 18.50 -4.08 20.71
CA SER A 43 18.21 -4.18 22.15
C SER A 43 18.22 -5.64 22.63
N SER A 44 17.57 -6.54 21.90
CA SER A 44 17.56 -7.97 22.23
C SER A 44 18.96 -8.60 22.19
N PHE A 45 19.81 -8.19 21.23
CA PHE A 45 21.21 -8.63 21.17
C PHE A 45 22.07 -8.08 22.31
N ILE A 46 21.87 -6.83 22.72
CA ILE A 46 22.54 -6.26 23.90
C ILE A 46 22.11 -7.01 25.16
N GLY A 47 20.82 -7.34 25.29
CA GLY A 47 20.32 -8.22 26.34
C GLY A 47 21.03 -9.58 26.36
N LEU A 48 21.25 -10.17 25.18
CA LEU A 48 22.00 -11.42 25.04
C LEU A 48 23.46 -11.33 25.44
N ALA A 49 24.14 -10.29 25.00
CA ALA A 49 25.51 -10.03 25.44
C ALA A 49 25.58 -9.87 26.96
N ALA A 50 24.60 -9.19 27.58
CA ALA A 50 24.53 -9.04 29.03
C ALA A 50 24.35 -10.39 29.75
N GLY A 51 23.33 -11.17 29.36
CA GLY A 51 23.01 -12.44 30.00
C GLY A 51 24.13 -13.48 29.85
N THR A 52 24.83 -13.49 28.71
CA THR A 52 25.97 -14.39 28.48
C THR A 52 27.19 -14.02 29.33
N LEU A 53 27.47 -12.73 29.53
CA LEU A 53 28.52 -12.27 30.44
C LEU A 53 28.23 -12.69 31.89
N ASP A 54 26.98 -12.53 32.33
CA ASP A 54 26.56 -12.94 33.66
C ASP A 54 26.66 -14.45 33.87
N LEU A 55 26.23 -15.25 32.89
CA LEU A 55 26.34 -16.72 32.92
C LEU A 55 27.78 -17.20 33.04
N LEU A 56 28.70 -16.58 32.29
CA LEU A 56 30.11 -16.96 32.28
C LEU A 56 30.88 -16.39 33.48
N GLY A 57 30.24 -15.58 34.32
CA GLY A 57 30.91 -14.85 35.40
C GLY A 57 31.97 -13.87 34.88
N LEU A 58 31.83 -13.42 33.62
CA LEU A 58 32.77 -12.53 32.94
C LEU A 58 32.25 -11.08 32.97
N GLY A 59 33.16 -10.12 33.14
CA GLY A 59 32.84 -8.69 33.13
C GLY A 59 32.95 -8.03 34.50
N SER A 60 33.44 -6.80 34.53
CA SER A 60 33.49 -5.98 35.74
C SER A 60 32.08 -5.47 36.09
N ASP A 61 31.83 -5.17 37.36
CA ASP A 61 30.56 -4.55 37.80
C ASP A 61 30.27 -3.24 37.04
N SER A 62 31.33 -2.51 36.65
CA SER A 62 31.21 -1.33 35.79
C SER A 62 30.69 -1.64 34.39
N LEU A 63 31.08 -2.76 33.79
CA LEU A 63 30.59 -3.20 32.48
C LEU A 63 29.11 -3.57 32.56
N ARG A 64 28.72 -4.32 33.60
CA ARG A 64 27.32 -4.70 33.85
C ARG A 64 26.42 -3.48 34.02
N LEU A 65 26.85 -2.51 34.83
CA LEU A 65 26.13 -1.26 35.03
C LEU A 65 25.99 -0.49 33.72
N THR A 66 27.06 -0.40 32.93
CA THR A 66 27.06 0.28 31.63
C THR A 66 26.06 -0.37 30.66
N ILE A 67 26.06 -1.70 30.55
CA ILE A 67 25.13 -2.44 29.70
C ILE A 67 23.68 -2.23 30.15
N SER A 68 23.43 -2.24 31.47
CA SER A 68 22.09 -1.98 32.02
C SER A 68 21.58 -0.56 31.70
N ILE A 69 22.45 0.45 31.81
CA ILE A 69 22.13 1.84 31.44
C ILE A 69 21.79 1.93 29.95
N ILE A 70 22.63 1.37 29.07
CA ILE A 70 22.39 1.37 27.62
C ILE A 70 21.03 0.73 27.29
N ARG A 71 20.72 -0.41 27.92
CA ARG A 71 19.45 -1.11 27.71
C ARG A 71 18.26 -0.27 28.17
N TYR A 72 18.35 0.38 29.33
CA TYR A 72 17.30 1.27 29.84
C TYR A 72 17.03 2.43 28.87
N GLU A 73 18.09 3.10 28.40
CA GLU A 73 17.97 4.20 27.43
C GLU A 73 17.41 3.74 26.08
N MET A 74 17.73 2.52 25.62
CA MET A 74 17.11 2.01 24.39
C MET A 74 15.61 1.79 24.55
N VAL A 75 15.16 1.26 25.69
CA VAL A 75 13.74 1.01 25.96
C VAL A 75 12.96 2.33 26.14
N SER A 76 13.57 3.34 26.78
CA SER A 76 12.95 4.66 26.96
C SER A 76 12.67 5.38 25.62
N LEU A 77 13.41 5.03 24.56
CA LEU A 77 13.21 5.57 23.20
C LEU A 77 12.06 4.91 22.43
N TYR A 78 11.58 3.73 22.83
CA TYR A 78 10.56 2.99 22.09
C TYR A 78 9.25 3.76 21.85
N PRO A 79 8.66 4.45 22.86
CA PRO A 79 7.48 5.29 22.63
C PRO A 79 7.65 6.28 21.47
N TYR A 80 8.81 6.95 21.40
CA TYR A 80 9.12 7.95 20.39
C TYR A 80 9.30 7.31 19.01
N LEU A 81 9.98 6.17 18.95
CA LEU A 81 10.17 5.40 17.73
C LEU A 81 8.84 4.88 17.18
N PHE A 82 7.96 4.35 18.03
CA PHE A 82 6.61 3.93 17.65
C PHE A 82 5.79 5.10 17.14
N CYS A 83 5.75 6.21 17.88
CA CYS A 83 5.00 7.40 17.49
C CYS A 83 5.46 7.93 16.12
N ALA A 84 6.77 8.12 15.94
CA ALA A 84 7.34 8.62 14.70
C ALA A 84 7.06 7.69 13.51
N SER A 85 7.35 6.40 13.65
CA SER A 85 7.17 5.42 12.56
C SER A 85 5.70 5.28 12.15
N ILE A 86 4.78 5.16 13.11
CA ILE A 86 3.34 5.03 12.86
C ILE A 86 2.79 6.34 12.28
N SER A 87 3.17 7.51 12.82
CA SER A 87 2.76 8.81 12.27
C SER A 87 3.23 9.02 10.84
N THR A 88 4.47 8.65 10.51
CA THR A 88 4.97 8.68 9.13
C THR A 88 4.16 7.75 8.21
N MET A 89 3.82 6.55 8.68
CA MET A 89 3.04 5.61 7.88
C MET A 89 1.58 6.05 7.69
N MET A 90 1.00 6.67 8.70
CA MET A 90 -0.31 7.31 8.59
C MET A 90 -0.27 8.53 7.66
N ALA A 91 0.78 9.35 7.71
CA ALA A 91 0.92 10.49 6.81
C ALA A 91 0.87 10.06 5.33
N ILE A 92 1.44 8.92 4.98
CA ILE A 92 1.34 8.33 3.63
C ILE A 92 -0.12 8.06 3.26
N GLN A 93 -0.88 7.43 4.15
CA GLN A 93 -2.27 7.07 3.90
C GLN A 93 -3.17 8.31 3.75
N TRP A 94 -2.92 9.33 4.57
CA TRP A 94 -3.67 10.58 4.60
C TRP A 94 -3.12 11.66 3.65
N ARG A 95 -2.14 11.31 2.80
CA ARG A 95 -1.51 12.22 1.81
C ARG A 95 -0.95 13.50 2.44
N LEU A 96 -0.35 13.36 3.62
CA LEU A 96 0.32 14.42 4.36
C LEU A 96 1.85 14.34 4.22
N PRO A 97 2.59 15.43 4.49
CA PRO A 97 4.04 15.43 4.50
C PRO A 97 4.61 14.45 5.53
N ARG A 98 5.28 13.40 5.05
CA ARG A 98 5.76 12.24 5.83
C ARG A 98 6.69 12.63 6.99
N THR A 99 7.78 13.31 6.64
CA THR A 99 8.85 13.70 7.58
C THR A 99 8.38 14.76 8.58
N PRO A 100 7.69 15.84 8.17
CA PRO A 100 7.15 16.82 9.11
C PRO A 100 6.15 16.22 10.11
N ILE A 101 5.25 15.33 9.65
CA ILE A 101 4.32 14.63 10.55
C ILE A 101 5.05 13.71 11.53
N GLY A 102 6.04 12.96 11.06
CA GLY A 102 6.89 12.12 11.91
C GLY A 102 7.62 12.95 12.99
N MET A 103 8.22 14.08 12.63
CA MET A 103 8.88 14.98 13.58
C MET A 103 7.90 15.63 14.56
N LEU A 104 6.73 16.06 14.09
CA LEU A 104 5.69 16.64 14.91
C LEU A 104 5.18 15.64 15.97
N SER A 105 5.08 14.36 15.61
CA SER A 105 4.65 13.30 16.51
C SER A 105 5.57 13.13 17.73
N ILE A 106 6.88 13.34 17.55
CA ILE A 106 7.88 13.29 18.62
C ILE A 106 7.64 14.45 19.59
N VAL A 107 7.37 15.64 19.07
CA VAL A 107 7.02 16.82 19.88
C VAL A 107 5.72 16.59 20.65
N TYR A 108 4.69 16.04 20.01
CA TYR A 108 3.42 15.74 20.66
C TYR A 108 3.55 14.68 21.75
N LEU A 109 4.39 13.67 21.52
CA LEU A 109 4.67 12.67 22.56
C LEU A 109 5.45 13.29 23.72
N ALA A 110 6.42 14.16 23.46
CA ALA A 110 7.15 14.88 24.51
C ALA A 110 6.23 15.80 25.33
N ILE A 111 5.26 16.46 24.69
CA ILE A 111 4.22 17.24 25.39
C ILE A 111 3.36 16.31 26.25
N SER A 112 2.92 15.17 25.70
CA SER A 112 2.13 14.18 26.44
C SER A 112 2.88 13.66 27.67
N HIS A 113 4.18 13.41 27.54
CA HIS A 113 5.04 12.97 28.64
C HIS A 113 5.18 14.02 29.76
N GLN A 114 5.11 15.32 29.45
CA GLN A 114 5.14 16.39 30.46
C GLN A 114 3.80 16.61 31.15
N VAL A 115 2.69 16.31 30.46
CA VAL A 115 1.34 16.41 31.04
C VAL A 115 1.10 15.28 32.04
N MET A 116 1.55 14.07 31.72
CA MET A 116 1.33 12.89 32.56
C MET A 116 2.37 12.83 33.69
N ASP A 117 1.93 12.66 34.94
CA ASP A 117 2.84 12.65 36.10
C ASP A 117 3.92 11.55 36.00
N THR A 118 5.17 11.99 35.95
CA THR A 118 6.41 11.20 35.79
C THR A 118 6.81 10.36 37.01
N SER A 119 6.03 10.37 38.09
CA SER A 119 6.40 9.75 39.37
C SER A 119 6.29 8.22 39.42
N SER A 120 5.66 7.57 38.43
CA SER A 120 5.41 6.11 38.44
C SER A 120 6.23 5.34 37.39
N GLN A 121 6.75 4.15 37.74
CA GLN A 121 7.36 3.21 36.77
C GLN A 121 6.40 2.77 35.66
N LEU A 122 5.09 3.00 35.83
CA LEU A 122 4.07 2.78 34.79
C LEU A 122 4.23 3.73 33.58
N VAL A 123 4.94 4.86 33.73
CA VAL A 123 5.06 5.90 32.70
C VAL A 123 5.62 5.36 31.39
N THR A 124 6.64 4.49 31.39
CA THR A 124 7.21 3.98 30.12
C THR A 124 6.23 3.12 29.32
N SER A 125 5.47 2.27 30.02
CA SER A 125 4.44 1.41 29.40
C SER A 125 3.26 2.21 28.89
N THR A 126 2.80 3.18 29.69
CA THR A 126 1.75 4.13 29.29
C THR A 126 2.20 5.00 28.14
N MET A 127 3.45 5.48 28.12
CA MET A 127 4.01 6.23 27.01
C MET A 127 4.12 5.39 25.74
N THR A 128 4.42 4.10 25.85
CA THR A 128 4.42 3.19 24.69
C THR A 128 3.03 3.08 24.10
N PHE A 129 2.00 2.94 24.95
CA PHE A 129 0.61 2.97 24.52
C PHE A 129 0.24 4.29 23.84
N VAL A 130 0.60 5.42 24.44
CA VAL A 130 0.41 6.76 23.86
C VAL A 130 1.13 6.84 22.51
N GLY A 131 2.37 6.37 22.39
CA GLY A 131 3.12 6.37 21.15
C GLY A 131 2.45 5.57 20.01
N ILE A 132 1.74 4.49 20.32
CA ILE A 132 1.01 3.69 19.32
C ILE A 132 -0.32 4.36 18.93
N THR A 133 -1.01 4.96 19.89
CA THR A 133 -2.42 5.42 19.73
C THR A 133 -2.55 6.89 19.38
N LEU A 134 -1.63 7.74 19.83
CA LEU A 134 -1.62 9.17 19.56
C LEU A 134 -1.64 9.50 18.05
N PRO A 135 -0.86 8.82 17.18
CA PRO A 135 -0.92 9.02 15.73
C PRO A 135 -2.32 8.83 15.14
N LEU A 136 -3.09 7.86 15.67
CA LEU A 136 -4.44 7.55 15.19
C LEU A 136 -5.41 8.71 15.37
N LEU A 137 -5.09 9.61 16.29
CA LEU A 137 -5.97 10.66 16.75
C LEU A 137 -5.62 12.00 16.09
N PHE A 138 -4.34 12.39 16.09
CA PHE A 138 -3.95 13.70 15.55
C PHE A 138 -3.78 13.73 14.03
N VAL A 139 -3.32 12.63 13.39
CA VAL A 139 -3.03 12.64 11.93
C VAL A 139 -4.29 12.86 11.09
N PRO A 140 -5.43 12.18 11.35
CA PRO A 140 -6.68 12.45 10.62
C PRO A 140 -7.18 13.88 10.83
N VAL A 141 -7.00 14.42 12.03
CA VAL A 141 -7.43 15.78 12.37
C VAL A 141 -6.57 16.81 11.64
N ILE A 142 -5.24 16.64 11.60
CA ILE A 142 -4.37 17.48 10.79
C ILE A 142 -4.79 17.42 9.32
N SER A 143 -5.07 16.22 8.80
CA SER A 143 -5.55 16.07 7.42
C SER A 143 -6.82 16.89 7.16
N ALA A 144 -7.85 16.73 8.00
CA ALA A 144 -9.08 17.50 7.88
C ALA A 144 -8.84 19.02 7.98
N LEU A 145 -7.95 19.46 8.88
CA LEU A 145 -7.61 20.87 9.04
C LEU A 145 -6.89 21.45 7.81
N THR A 146 -6.07 20.66 7.12
CA THR A 146 -5.36 21.10 5.90
C THR A 146 -6.28 21.29 4.69
N GLU A 147 -7.50 20.75 4.71
CA GLU A 147 -8.48 20.98 3.63
C GLU A 147 -9.06 22.41 3.66
N TYR A 148 -9.09 23.04 4.84
CA TYR A 148 -9.63 24.38 4.98
C TYR A 148 -8.70 25.45 4.41
N ARG A 149 -9.26 26.39 3.65
CA ARG A 149 -8.46 27.44 3.00
C ARG A 149 -7.82 28.44 3.98
N TRP A 150 -8.37 28.60 5.18
CA TRP A 150 -7.88 29.55 6.18
C TRP A 150 -6.67 29.02 6.96
N THR A 151 -6.41 27.71 6.93
CA THR A 151 -5.26 27.09 7.60
C THR A 151 -4.00 27.10 6.72
N LYS A 152 -4.13 27.45 5.43
CA LYS A 152 -3.02 27.54 4.48
C LYS A 152 -2.37 28.94 4.51
N ILE A 153 -1.16 29.01 5.05
CA ILE A 153 -0.33 30.24 5.11
C ILE A 153 0.15 30.63 3.70
N LEU A 154 0.63 29.66 2.92
CA LEU A 154 1.14 29.87 1.57
C LEU A 154 0.12 29.39 0.53
N LYS A 155 -0.38 30.33 -0.27
CA LYS A 155 -1.31 30.07 -1.38
C LYS A 155 -0.61 29.88 -2.73
N LYS A 156 0.67 30.23 -2.84
CA LYS A 156 1.52 30.09 -4.04
C LYS A 156 2.78 29.32 -3.69
N ASP A 157 3.34 28.59 -4.65
CA ASP A 157 4.64 27.93 -4.52
C ASP A 157 5.75 28.97 -4.47
N ILE A 158 6.12 29.36 -3.25
CA ILE A 158 7.26 30.23 -2.97
C ILE A 158 8.26 29.36 -2.21
N GLY A 159 9.23 28.78 -2.94
CA GLY A 159 10.31 27.98 -2.34
C GLY A 159 10.20 26.45 -2.49
N GLY A 160 9.37 25.95 -3.41
CA GLY A 160 9.20 24.52 -3.67
C GLY A 160 8.04 23.89 -2.87
N GLU A 161 7.57 22.72 -3.32
CA GLU A 161 6.38 22.05 -2.79
C GLU A 161 6.57 21.63 -1.32
N LEU A 162 7.77 21.17 -0.94
CA LEU A 162 8.13 20.84 0.44
C LEU A 162 8.00 22.02 1.42
N VAL A 163 8.43 23.21 1.01
CA VAL A 163 8.38 24.41 1.88
C VAL A 163 6.93 24.83 2.06
N LYS A 164 6.16 24.86 0.97
CA LYS A 164 4.73 25.17 1.01
C LYS A 164 3.96 24.19 1.89
N ASP A 165 4.20 22.90 1.74
CA ASP A 165 3.52 21.86 2.50
C ASP A 165 3.89 21.91 3.99
N SER A 166 5.16 22.14 4.31
CA SER A 166 5.62 22.32 5.69
C SER A 166 5.03 23.57 6.34
N MET A 167 4.98 24.70 5.62
CA MET A 167 4.40 25.96 6.12
C MET A 167 2.88 25.85 6.31
N ASN A 168 2.19 25.18 5.40
CA ASN A 168 0.74 24.96 5.49
C ASN A 168 0.36 23.97 6.60
N LEU A 169 1.32 23.24 7.17
CA LEU A 169 1.11 22.36 8.31
C LEU A 169 1.09 23.11 9.66
N ILE A 170 1.61 24.33 9.74
CA ILE A 170 1.80 25.06 11.00
C ILE A 170 0.48 25.31 11.74
N ILE A 171 -0.53 25.88 11.07
CA ILE A 171 -1.82 26.18 11.70
C ILE A 171 -2.53 24.89 12.11
N PRO A 172 -2.66 23.87 11.25
CA PRO A 172 -3.18 22.56 11.64
C PRO A 172 -2.47 21.98 12.87
N ALA A 173 -1.13 22.02 12.91
CA ALA A 173 -0.33 21.50 14.02
C ALA A 173 -0.55 22.27 15.33
N ILE A 174 -0.70 23.60 15.30
CA ILE A 174 -1.02 24.36 16.51
C ILE A 174 -2.39 23.95 17.05
N LEU A 175 -3.39 23.82 16.18
CA LEU A 175 -4.75 23.46 16.57
C LEU A 175 -4.85 22.02 17.10
N SER A 176 -4.16 21.06 16.48
CA SER A 176 -4.15 19.68 16.97
C SER A 176 -3.39 19.51 18.29
N THR A 177 -2.58 20.47 18.72
CA THR A 177 -1.91 20.42 20.04
C THR A 177 -2.92 20.39 21.18
N ALA A 178 -4.03 21.15 21.09
CA ALA A 178 -5.07 21.14 22.11
C ALA A 178 -5.70 19.75 22.26
N LEU A 179 -5.88 19.05 21.14
CA LEU A 179 -6.41 17.70 21.11
C LEU A 179 -5.43 16.70 21.77
N VAL A 180 -4.12 16.85 21.55
CA VAL A 180 -3.07 16.05 22.20
C VAL A 180 -3.11 16.25 23.72
N LEU A 181 -3.25 17.49 24.19
CA LEU A 181 -3.34 17.80 25.62
C LEU A 181 -4.58 17.15 26.26
N VAL A 182 -5.76 17.28 25.62
CA VAL A 182 -6.99 16.65 26.10
C VAL A 182 -6.83 15.12 26.17
N TYR A 183 -6.19 14.52 25.16
CA TYR A 183 -5.92 13.09 25.14
C TYR A 183 -5.00 12.64 26.28
N ALA A 184 -3.87 13.33 26.48
CA ALA A 184 -2.92 13.01 27.53
C ALA A 184 -3.55 13.13 28.93
N SER A 185 -4.28 14.22 29.20
CA SER A 185 -4.98 14.41 30.48
C SER A 185 -6.10 13.39 30.70
N ALA A 186 -6.80 12.97 29.64
CA ALA A 186 -7.83 11.94 29.76
C ALA A 186 -7.23 10.58 30.11
N LEU A 187 -6.09 10.21 29.51
CA LEU A 187 -5.39 8.97 29.84
C LEU A 187 -4.81 8.97 31.24
N GLU A 188 -4.26 10.09 31.69
CA GLU A 188 -3.80 10.25 33.07
C GLU A 188 -4.94 10.00 34.06
N GLY A 189 -6.10 10.64 33.85
CA GLY A 189 -7.29 10.41 34.68
C GLY A 189 -7.89 9.01 34.59
N MET A 190 -7.65 8.27 33.49
CA MET A 190 -8.02 6.85 33.37
C MET A 190 -7.03 5.91 34.08
N GLY A 191 -5.75 6.29 34.17
CA GLY A 191 -4.73 5.52 34.88
C GLY A 191 -5.06 5.34 36.37
N ASP A 192 -5.71 6.34 36.98
CA ASP A 192 -6.22 6.27 38.35
C ASP A 192 -7.44 5.33 38.51
N VAL A 193 -8.14 5.00 37.41
CA VAL A 193 -9.34 4.14 37.40
C VAL A 193 -9.02 2.69 37.02
N ILE A 194 -7.98 2.47 36.20
CA ILE A 194 -7.46 1.15 35.81
C ILE A 194 -6.17 0.89 36.62
N SER A 195 -6.34 0.70 37.91
CA SER A 195 -5.25 0.43 38.84
C SER A 195 -4.71 -1.00 38.66
N ILE A 196 -3.80 -1.21 37.71
CA ILE A 196 -2.95 -2.42 37.62
C ILE A 196 -2.30 -2.76 38.99
N PRO A 197 -1.90 -1.78 39.84
CA PRO A 197 -1.45 -2.04 41.22
C PRO A 197 -2.52 -2.59 42.18
N GLU A 198 -3.81 -2.46 41.84
CA GLU A 198 -4.91 -3.04 42.61
C GLU A 198 -5.23 -4.46 42.13
N LEU A 199 -5.05 -4.73 40.83
CA LEU A 199 -5.03 -6.09 40.30
C LEU A 199 -3.88 -6.91 40.89
N SER A 200 -2.69 -6.31 41.07
CA SER A 200 -1.55 -7.01 41.67
C SER A 200 -1.73 -7.35 43.15
N LYS A 201 -2.57 -6.62 43.89
CA LYS A 201 -2.94 -6.98 45.28
C LYS A 201 -3.76 -8.25 45.39
N HIS A 202 -4.41 -8.67 44.30
CA HIS A 202 -5.18 -9.91 44.24
C HIS A 202 -4.34 -11.07 43.69
N LEU A 203 -3.05 -10.88 43.42
CA LEU A 203 -2.14 -11.92 42.95
C LEU A 203 -1.28 -12.39 44.10
N ASP A 204 -1.70 -13.48 44.73
CA ASP A 204 -0.85 -14.20 45.67
C ASP A 204 -0.31 -15.46 44.99
N VAL A 205 0.93 -15.35 44.53
CA VAL A 205 1.66 -16.41 43.84
C VAL A 205 1.97 -17.60 44.77
N PHE A 206 1.84 -17.43 46.08
CA PHE A 206 2.09 -18.48 47.07
C PHE A 206 0.80 -19.20 47.49
N SER A 207 -0.30 -18.47 47.69
CA SER A 207 -1.58 -19.11 48.07
C SER A 207 -2.41 -19.57 46.87
N GLU A 208 -2.41 -18.81 45.77
CA GLU A 208 -3.20 -19.08 44.57
C GLU A 208 -2.31 -19.03 43.31
N PRO A 209 -1.34 -19.97 43.19
CA PRO A 209 -0.34 -19.95 42.13
C PRO A 209 -0.96 -20.08 40.73
N LEU A 210 -1.98 -20.94 40.57
CA LEU A 210 -2.61 -21.17 39.27
C LEU A 210 -3.39 -19.95 38.78
N GLU A 211 -4.21 -19.34 39.66
CA GLU A 211 -4.99 -18.14 39.34
C GLU A 211 -4.08 -16.96 38.97
N SER A 212 -3.05 -16.74 39.77
CA SER A 212 -2.04 -15.70 39.50
C SER A 212 -1.38 -15.89 38.13
N GLY A 213 -1.02 -17.13 37.79
CA GLY A 213 -0.45 -17.47 36.49
C GLY A 213 -1.40 -17.25 35.32
N LEU A 214 -2.68 -17.62 35.46
CA LEU A 214 -3.69 -17.42 34.43
C LEU A 214 -3.90 -15.93 34.14
N ILE A 215 -4.07 -15.11 35.19
CA ILE A 215 -4.25 -13.67 35.06
C ILE A 215 -3.04 -13.05 34.36
N TYR A 216 -1.82 -13.30 34.85
CA TYR A 216 -0.60 -12.78 34.24
C TYR A 216 -0.49 -13.20 32.76
N THR A 217 -0.75 -14.48 32.47
CA THR A 217 -0.61 -15.02 31.11
C THR A 217 -1.59 -14.40 30.13
N THR A 218 -2.84 -14.21 30.55
CA THR A 218 -3.86 -13.54 29.74
C THR A 218 -3.48 -12.10 29.45
N PHE A 219 -3.18 -11.30 30.48
CA PHE A 219 -2.84 -9.88 30.27
C PHE A 219 -1.54 -9.70 29.49
N ASN A 220 -0.50 -10.52 29.75
CA ASN A 220 0.76 -10.45 29.02
C ASN A 220 0.52 -10.70 27.52
N SER A 221 -0.28 -11.72 27.18
CA SER A 221 -0.61 -12.03 25.79
C SER A 221 -1.47 -10.93 25.15
N LEU A 222 -2.43 -10.35 25.87
CA LEU A 222 -3.24 -9.25 25.34
C LEU A 222 -2.41 -7.99 25.06
N PHE A 223 -1.50 -7.62 25.96
CA PHE A 223 -0.61 -6.48 25.76
C PHE A 223 0.29 -6.67 24.55
N TRP A 224 0.93 -7.84 24.44
CA TRP A 224 1.76 -8.16 23.28
C TRP A 224 0.96 -8.18 21.97
N PHE A 225 -0.30 -8.63 22.00
CA PHE A 225 -1.17 -8.63 20.84
C PHE A 225 -1.49 -7.22 20.31
N ILE A 226 -1.59 -6.23 21.19
CA ILE A 226 -1.76 -4.82 20.79
C ILE A 226 -0.43 -4.08 20.61
N GLY A 227 0.70 -4.80 20.72
CA GLY A 227 2.04 -4.26 20.49
C GLY A 227 2.67 -3.55 21.69
N ILE A 228 2.09 -3.68 22.89
CA ILE A 228 2.69 -3.23 24.15
C ILE A 228 3.49 -4.39 24.74
N ASN A 229 4.71 -4.12 25.21
CA ASN A 229 5.51 -5.14 25.85
C ASN A 229 4.90 -5.53 27.21
N GLY A 230 4.36 -6.75 27.29
CA GLY A 230 3.68 -7.25 28.50
C GLY A 230 4.59 -7.37 29.73
N TYR A 231 5.90 -7.54 29.56
CA TYR A 231 6.85 -7.56 30.68
C TYR A 231 6.86 -6.19 31.40
N TYR A 232 7.01 -5.09 30.65
CA TYR A 232 7.02 -3.76 31.26
C TYR A 232 5.61 -3.29 31.68
N ALA A 233 4.57 -3.66 30.92
CA ALA A 233 3.20 -3.28 31.25
C ALA A 233 2.72 -3.93 32.56
N LEU A 234 3.19 -5.13 32.85
CA LEU A 234 2.84 -5.90 34.04
C LEU A 234 3.93 -5.88 35.11
N SER A 235 4.81 -4.87 35.13
CA SER A 235 5.89 -4.77 36.11
C SER A 235 5.44 -4.99 37.57
N PRO A 236 4.30 -4.44 38.05
CA PRO A 236 3.82 -4.70 39.41
C PRO A 236 3.46 -6.17 39.69
N MET A 237 3.15 -6.95 38.66
CA MET A 237 2.85 -8.39 38.76
C MET A 237 4.11 -9.25 38.64
N ILE A 238 5.22 -8.70 38.13
CA ILE A 238 6.49 -9.42 37.95
C ILE A 238 7.28 -9.50 39.25
N GLU A 239 7.22 -8.49 40.10
CA GLU A 239 7.97 -8.46 41.36
C GLU A 239 7.66 -9.69 42.25
N PRO A 240 6.39 -10.05 42.52
CA PRO A 240 6.07 -11.29 43.25
C PRO A 240 6.58 -12.56 42.55
N LEU A 241 6.53 -12.62 41.22
CA LEU A 241 6.99 -13.75 40.42
C LEU A 241 8.52 -13.92 40.49
N ASN A 242 9.28 -12.82 40.55
CA ASN A 242 10.74 -12.84 40.72
C ASN A 242 11.11 -13.18 42.16
N SER A 243 10.42 -12.62 43.15
CA SER A 243 10.63 -12.97 44.56
C SER A 243 10.40 -14.46 44.83
N ALA A 244 9.42 -15.08 44.13
CA ALA A 244 9.21 -16.53 44.20
C ALA A 244 10.40 -17.34 43.64
N VAL A 245 11.07 -16.86 42.57
CA VAL A 245 12.30 -17.50 42.06
C VAL A 245 13.41 -17.40 43.11
N GLU A 246 13.64 -16.23 43.68
CA GLU A 246 14.69 -16.01 44.69
C GLU A 246 14.47 -16.90 45.93
N LEU A 247 13.23 -17.00 46.41
CA LEU A 247 12.87 -17.85 47.53
C LEU A 247 13.09 -19.33 47.22
N ASN A 248 12.64 -19.80 46.04
CA ASN A 248 12.87 -21.17 45.61
C ASN A 248 14.36 -21.50 45.53
N ASN A 249 15.17 -20.61 44.95
CA ASN A 249 16.61 -20.78 44.84
C ASN A 249 17.26 -20.92 46.23
N ALA A 250 16.89 -20.04 47.17
CA ALA A 250 17.39 -20.08 48.54
C ALA A 250 16.99 -21.38 49.28
N LEU A 251 15.75 -21.85 49.09
CA LEU A 251 15.27 -23.10 49.69
C LEU A 251 16.01 -24.31 49.13
N VAL A 252 16.14 -24.42 47.81
CA VAL A 252 16.90 -25.50 47.15
C VAL A 252 18.36 -25.50 47.59
N ALA A 253 19.00 -24.32 47.69
CA ALA A 253 20.37 -24.20 48.20
C ALA A 253 20.53 -24.68 49.65
N SER A 254 19.47 -24.59 50.46
CA SER A 254 19.42 -25.13 51.83
C SER A 254 19.01 -26.60 51.92
N GLY A 255 18.69 -27.24 50.79
CA GLY A 255 18.18 -28.62 50.73
C GLY A 255 16.69 -28.77 51.07
N ALA A 256 15.94 -27.67 51.12
CA ALA A 256 14.50 -27.65 51.33
C ALA A 256 13.74 -27.66 49.99
N GLU A 257 12.45 -28.05 50.04
CA GLU A 257 11.59 -28.02 48.86
C GLU A 257 11.26 -26.57 48.44
N PRO A 258 11.13 -26.29 47.13
CA PRO A 258 10.70 -25.00 46.61
C PRO A 258 9.31 -24.58 47.12
N ALA A 259 9.11 -23.27 47.31
CA ALA A 259 7.90 -22.72 47.92
C ALA A 259 6.70 -22.56 46.96
N SER A 260 6.95 -22.27 45.68
CA SER A 260 5.88 -22.12 44.68
C SER A 260 6.30 -22.57 43.29
N ILE A 261 5.41 -23.30 42.60
CA ILE A 261 5.56 -23.65 41.19
C ILE A 261 5.49 -22.40 40.30
N MET A 262 4.56 -21.48 40.63
CA MET A 262 4.33 -20.29 39.83
C MET A 262 5.41 -19.27 40.12
N ASN A 263 6.28 -19.01 39.16
CA ASN A 263 7.33 -18.01 39.25
C ASN A 263 7.80 -17.62 37.84
N MET A 264 8.71 -16.64 37.74
CA MET A 264 9.15 -16.14 36.43
C MET A 264 9.91 -17.20 35.60
N SER A 265 10.63 -18.11 36.25
CA SER A 265 11.32 -19.22 35.57
C SER A 265 10.33 -20.22 34.97
N PHE A 266 9.26 -20.56 35.68
CA PHE A 266 8.18 -21.42 35.18
C PHE A 266 7.51 -20.80 33.94
N LEU A 267 7.13 -19.52 34.02
CA LEU A 267 6.48 -18.80 32.92
C LEU A 267 7.38 -18.71 31.68
N SER A 268 8.65 -18.37 31.87
CA SER A 268 9.60 -18.24 30.75
C SER A 268 9.98 -19.58 30.11
N CYS A 269 10.11 -20.66 30.90
CA CYS A 269 10.52 -21.96 30.38
C CYS A 269 9.38 -22.71 29.69
N PHE A 270 8.18 -22.70 30.29
CA PHE A 270 7.10 -23.60 29.87
C PHE A 270 5.89 -22.90 29.27
N VAL A 271 5.61 -21.65 29.64
CA VAL A 271 4.41 -20.94 29.17
C VAL A 271 4.70 -20.17 27.88
N PHE A 272 5.71 -19.30 27.91
CA PHE A 272 6.07 -18.40 26.81
C PHE A 272 7.20 -18.97 25.94
N VAL A 273 7.02 -20.21 25.47
CA VAL A 273 8.04 -20.90 24.67
C VAL A 273 8.30 -20.18 23.35
N GLY A 274 9.52 -19.70 23.21
CA GLY A 274 9.97 -18.85 22.11
C GLY A 274 9.28 -17.50 22.03
N GLY A 275 8.91 -16.93 23.19
CA GLY A 275 8.37 -15.59 23.36
C GLY A 275 6.90 -15.55 23.77
N SER A 276 6.35 -14.33 23.81
CA SER A 276 4.93 -14.09 24.09
C SER A 276 4.01 -14.88 23.14
N GLY A 277 2.90 -15.41 23.67
CA GLY A 277 1.96 -16.23 22.92
C GLY A 277 2.47 -17.62 22.50
N ALA A 278 3.58 -18.10 23.06
CA ALA A 278 4.20 -19.37 22.67
C ALA A 278 4.52 -19.44 21.17
N THR A 279 5.09 -18.35 20.65
CA THR A 279 5.26 -18.08 19.22
C THR A 279 6.14 -19.08 18.46
N LEU A 280 6.94 -19.89 19.15
CA LEU A 280 7.68 -20.95 18.47
C LEU A 280 6.75 -22.03 17.90
N GLY A 281 5.63 -22.31 18.58
CA GLY A 281 4.59 -23.20 18.05
C GLY A 281 3.98 -22.67 16.76
N LEU A 282 3.78 -21.35 16.68
CA LEU A 282 3.33 -20.67 15.45
C LEU A 282 4.37 -20.75 14.32
N VAL A 283 5.66 -20.50 14.62
CA VAL A 283 6.74 -20.61 13.62
C VAL A 283 6.73 -22.00 13.00
N MET A 284 6.64 -23.05 13.81
CA MET A 284 6.57 -24.42 13.32
C MET A 284 5.28 -24.68 12.53
N ALA A 285 4.13 -24.16 12.98
CA ALA A 285 2.87 -24.29 12.26
C ALA A 285 2.96 -23.66 10.85
N ILE A 286 3.58 -22.48 10.73
CA ILE A 286 3.81 -21.81 9.44
C ILE A 286 4.74 -22.64 8.55
N LEU A 287 5.87 -23.11 9.09
CA LEU A 287 6.86 -23.85 8.30
C LEU A 287 6.32 -25.20 7.79
N LEU A 288 5.43 -25.84 8.55
CA LEU A 288 4.85 -27.15 8.22
C LEU A 288 3.61 -27.04 7.33
N PHE A 289 2.74 -26.05 7.57
CA PHE A 289 1.40 -26.01 6.98
C PHE A 289 1.12 -24.83 6.06
N SER A 290 1.97 -23.80 6.03
CA SER A 290 1.78 -22.69 5.09
C SER A 290 2.46 -22.96 3.75
N SER A 291 1.79 -22.60 2.65
CA SER A 291 2.34 -22.63 1.28
C SER A 291 2.86 -21.25 0.86
N SER A 292 2.65 -20.20 1.67
CA SER A 292 3.14 -18.85 1.39
C SER A 292 4.65 -18.74 1.59
N ASN A 293 5.39 -18.57 0.49
CA ASN A 293 6.85 -18.36 0.54
C ASN A 293 7.26 -17.18 1.42
N ARG A 294 6.47 -16.11 1.44
CA ARG A 294 6.72 -14.93 2.29
C ARG A 294 6.62 -15.27 3.78
N MET A 295 5.54 -15.95 4.19
CA MET A 295 5.35 -16.32 5.60
C MET A 295 6.41 -17.31 6.06
N ARG A 296 6.77 -18.28 5.21
CA ARG A 296 7.82 -19.26 5.49
C ARG A 296 9.19 -18.60 5.63
N LEU A 297 9.54 -17.63 4.78
CA LEU A 297 10.81 -16.90 4.88
C LEU A 297 10.91 -16.11 6.19
N ILE A 298 9.84 -15.43 6.60
CA ILE A 298 9.81 -14.69 7.87
C ILE A 298 9.93 -15.67 9.05
N ALA A 299 9.15 -16.75 9.04
CA ALA A 299 9.21 -17.78 10.08
C ALA A 299 10.61 -18.41 10.19
N LEU A 300 11.26 -18.70 9.05
CA LEU A 300 12.63 -19.21 9.01
C LEU A 300 13.64 -18.19 9.55
N ALA A 301 13.49 -16.91 9.21
CA ALA A 301 14.34 -15.84 9.72
C ALA A 301 14.15 -15.58 11.22
N SER A 302 12.94 -15.78 11.75
CA SER A 302 12.63 -15.66 13.17
C SER A 302 13.07 -16.87 14.00
N LEU A 303 13.28 -18.03 13.39
CA LEU A 303 13.56 -19.27 14.10
C LEU A 303 14.79 -19.16 15.05
N PRO A 304 15.98 -18.68 14.61
CA PRO A 304 17.15 -18.58 15.50
C PRO A 304 16.92 -17.68 16.73
N LEU A 305 16.15 -16.60 16.55
CA LEU A 305 15.79 -15.66 17.62
C LEU A 305 14.71 -16.26 18.53
N GLY A 306 13.72 -16.95 17.96
CA GLY A 306 12.69 -17.66 18.71
C GLY A 306 13.27 -18.76 19.59
N PHE A 307 14.31 -19.45 19.13
CA PHE A 307 15.07 -20.39 19.96
C PHE A 307 15.69 -19.73 21.21
N LEU A 308 15.94 -18.44 21.17
CA LEU A 308 16.47 -17.65 22.27
C LEU A 308 15.36 -16.95 23.08
N GLY A 309 14.08 -17.16 22.75
CA GLY A 309 12.97 -16.46 23.40
C GLY A 309 12.71 -15.04 22.88
N ILE A 310 13.39 -14.64 21.80
CA ILE A 310 13.23 -13.33 21.13
C ILE A 310 12.20 -13.50 20.01
N ASN A 311 11.05 -12.84 20.10
CA ASN A 311 9.95 -13.02 19.15
C ASN A 311 9.49 -11.73 18.46
N GLU A 312 10.15 -10.60 18.68
CA GLU A 312 9.81 -9.31 18.09
C GLU A 312 9.80 -9.37 16.57
N LEU A 313 10.80 -10.04 15.95
CA LEU A 313 10.83 -10.23 14.50
C LEU A 313 9.59 -10.97 13.99
N LEU A 314 9.03 -11.88 14.77
CA LEU A 314 7.81 -12.61 14.40
C LEU A 314 6.55 -11.78 14.65
N MET A 315 6.47 -11.14 15.83
CA MET A 315 5.36 -10.32 16.29
C MET A 315 5.10 -9.13 15.36
N PHE A 316 6.18 -8.47 14.91
CA PHE A 316 6.14 -7.31 14.04
C PHE A 316 6.31 -7.67 12.55
N GLY A 317 7.07 -8.73 12.24
CA GLY A 317 7.37 -9.18 10.87
C GLY A 317 6.24 -9.93 10.18
N LEU A 318 5.55 -10.81 10.91
CA LEU A 318 4.25 -11.33 10.50
C LEU A 318 3.16 -10.40 11.05
N PRO A 319 1.98 -10.32 10.39
CA PRO A 319 0.86 -9.58 10.93
C PRO A 319 0.28 -10.38 12.11
N LEU A 320 0.99 -10.47 13.24
CA LEU A 320 0.47 -11.09 14.45
C LEU A 320 -0.24 -10.06 15.30
N ILE A 321 0.44 -8.93 15.50
CA ILE A 321 -0.09 -7.78 16.22
C ILE A 321 -1.34 -7.27 15.49
N LEU A 322 -2.41 -7.12 16.26
CA LEU A 322 -3.73 -6.67 15.81
C LEU A 322 -4.38 -7.56 14.74
N ASN A 323 -3.86 -8.77 14.50
CA ASN A 323 -4.51 -9.74 13.64
C ASN A 323 -5.54 -10.55 14.41
N ILE A 324 -6.79 -10.11 14.33
CA ILE A 324 -7.93 -10.68 15.05
C ILE A 324 -8.06 -12.20 14.81
N LYS A 325 -7.65 -12.71 13.63
CA LYS A 325 -7.72 -14.14 13.32
C LYS A 325 -6.72 -14.98 14.13
N LEU A 326 -5.60 -14.37 14.55
CA LEU A 326 -4.57 -15.01 15.36
C LEU A 326 -4.67 -14.66 16.85
N LEU A 327 -5.57 -13.76 17.25
CA LEU A 327 -5.79 -13.41 18.67
C LEU A 327 -6.10 -14.63 19.53
N VAL A 328 -7.04 -15.46 19.07
CA VAL A 328 -7.50 -16.64 19.81
C VAL A 328 -6.37 -17.62 20.10
N PRO A 329 -5.62 -18.14 19.10
CA PRO A 329 -4.52 -19.05 19.39
C PRO A 329 -3.37 -18.35 20.13
N PHE A 330 -3.17 -17.04 19.95
CA PHE A 330 -2.14 -16.27 20.66
C PHE A 330 -2.37 -16.20 22.17
N VAL A 331 -3.62 -16.20 22.62
CA VAL A 331 -3.97 -16.23 24.05
C VAL A 331 -4.12 -17.66 24.56
N ILE A 332 -4.73 -18.56 23.78
CA ILE A 332 -5.01 -19.93 24.22
C ILE A 332 -3.75 -20.80 24.32
N ALA A 333 -2.80 -20.67 23.39
CA ALA A 333 -1.58 -21.47 23.40
C ALA A 333 -0.77 -21.36 24.72
N PRO A 334 -0.43 -20.15 25.21
CA PRO A 334 0.29 -20.04 26.48
C PRO A 334 -0.58 -20.49 27.68
N LEU A 335 -1.89 -20.25 27.69
CA LEU A 335 -2.77 -20.75 28.75
C LEU A 335 -2.82 -22.29 28.80
N ALA A 336 -2.87 -22.95 27.64
CA ALA A 336 -2.82 -24.41 27.55
C ALA A 336 -1.46 -24.95 28.03
N ASN A 337 -0.37 -24.27 27.67
CA ASN A 337 0.96 -24.62 28.14
C ASN A 337 1.09 -24.47 29.66
N LEU A 338 0.54 -23.40 30.22
CA LEU A 338 0.50 -23.15 31.66
C LEU A 338 -0.22 -24.28 32.38
N LEU A 339 -1.42 -24.64 31.96
CA LEU A 339 -2.20 -25.73 32.58
C LEU A 339 -1.48 -27.07 32.48
N LEU A 340 -0.91 -27.38 31.31
CA LEU A 340 -0.18 -28.62 31.08
C LEU A 340 1.07 -28.70 31.97
N ALA A 341 1.89 -27.65 31.97
CA ALA A 341 3.15 -27.62 32.72
C ALA A 341 2.91 -27.60 34.24
N PHE A 342 1.92 -26.83 34.70
CA PHE A 342 1.54 -26.77 36.11
C PHE A 342 1.15 -28.15 36.62
N LEU A 343 0.27 -28.85 35.89
CA LEU A 343 -0.20 -30.19 36.27
C LEU A 343 0.93 -31.22 36.30
N VAL A 344 1.85 -31.20 35.33
CA VAL A 344 2.98 -32.15 35.28
C VAL A 344 3.97 -31.93 36.44
N ILE A 345 4.25 -30.68 36.79
CA ILE A 345 5.13 -30.33 37.91
C ILE A 345 4.45 -30.63 39.25
N GLU A 346 3.15 -30.33 39.37
CA GLU A 346 2.36 -30.64 40.58
C GLU A 346 2.28 -32.15 40.83
N MET A 347 2.24 -32.98 39.78
CA MET A 347 2.33 -34.43 39.88
C MET A 347 3.74 -34.95 40.26
N GLY A 348 4.73 -34.06 40.36
CA GLY A 348 6.11 -34.41 40.72
C GLY A 348 6.88 -35.13 39.61
N TRP A 349 6.46 -35.00 38.35
CA TRP A 349 7.16 -35.62 37.21
C TRP A 349 8.35 -34.79 36.71
N VAL A 350 8.37 -33.50 37.06
CA VAL A 350 9.43 -32.55 36.72
C VAL A 350 9.70 -31.69 37.95
N ASP A 351 10.97 -31.44 38.25
CA ASP A 351 11.37 -30.61 39.39
C ASP A 351 10.89 -29.15 39.22
N MET A 352 10.54 -28.50 40.34
CA MET A 352 10.04 -27.13 40.29
C MET A 352 11.15 -26.16 39.85
N PRO A 353 10.86 -25.23 38.92
CA PRO A 353 11.80 -24.19 38.55
C PRO A 353 12.22 -23.33 39.75
N SER A 354 13.52 -23.29 40.01
CA SER A 354 14.12 -22.60 41.16
C SER A 354 15.22 -21.61 40.78
N ALA A 355 15.84 -21.74 39.60
CA ALA A 355 16.85 -20.82 39.11
C ALA A 355 16.35 -19.97 37.93
N LEU A 356 16.77 -18.71 37.85
CA LEU A 356 16.51 -17.87 36.68
C LEU A 356 17.57 -18.15 35.61
N ALA A 357 17.16 -18.70 34.47
CA ALA A 357 18.04 -18.82 33.31
C ALA A 357 18.38 -17.42 32.76
N PRO A 358 19.63 -17.16 32.31
CA PRO A 358 20.00 -15.88 31.72
C PRO A 358 19.15 -15.57 30.49
N ILE A 359 18.50 -14.41 30.43
CA ILE A 359 17.77 -14.00 29.22
C ILE A 359 18.76 -13.36 28.25
N PRO A 360 18.82 -13.80 26.98
CA PRO A 360 18.09 -14.87 26.31
C PRO A 360 18.88 -16.19 26.31
N SER A 361 18.28 -17.24 26.85
CA SER A 361 18.83 -18.60 26.85
C SER A 361 18.15 -19.44 25.78
N PRO A 362 18.87 -20.34 25.10
CA PRO A 362 18.26 -21.31 24.21
C PRO A 362 17.18 -22.12 24.93
N ILE A 363 16.06 -22.38 24.25
CA ILE A 363 15.08 -23.37 24.69
C ILE A 363 15.79 -24.72 24.94
N PHE A 364 15.18 -25.57 25.76
CA PHE A 364 15.72 -26.80 26.31
C PHE A 364 16.82 -26.54 27.35
N PHE A 365 17.81 -25.72 27.01
CA PHE A 365 18.86 -25.35 27.95
C PHE A 365 18.32 -24.51 29.11
N ASN A 366 17.42 -23.56 28.83
CA ASN A 366 16.78 -22.75 29.86
C ASN A 366 15.98 -23.61 30.86
N ALA A 367 15.17 -24.54 30.38
CA ALA A 367 14.36 -25.42 31.22
C ALA A 367 15.23 -26.32 32.09
N TYR A 368 16.27 -26.93 31.50
CA TYR A 368 17.22 -27.77 32.23
C TYR A 368 17.91 -27.03 33.37
N ILE A 369 18.40 -25.81 33.14
CA ILE A 369 19.06 -25.02 34.20
C ILE A 369 18.06 -24.58 35.26
N SER A 370 16.89 -24.10 34.83
CA SER A 370 15.89 -23.57 35.76
C SER A 370 15.34 -24.63 36.72
N THR A 371 15.31 -25.91 36.32
CA THR A 371 14.91 -27.04 37.17
C THR A 371 16.07 -27.76 37.85
N GLY A 372 17.26 -27.14 37.92
CA GLY A 372 18.41 -27.74 38.63
C GLY A 372 19.06 -28.93 37.93
N GLY A 373 18.83 -29.09 36.62
CA GLY A 373 19.42 -30.15 35.79
C GLY A 373 18.50 -31.36 35.56
N ASP A 374 17.19 -31.22 35.73
CA ASP A 374 16.24 -32.30 35.49
C ASP A 374 16.04 -32.53 33.96
N PRO A 375 16.38 -33.72 33.42
CA PRO A 375 16.15 -34.04 32.02
C PRO A 375 14.66 -34.17 31.66
N ALA A 376 13.77 -34.45 32.61
CA ALA A 376 12.32 -34.53 32.35
C ALA A 376 11.75 -33.16 31.96
N ALA A 377 12.37 -32.06 32.42
CA ALA A 377 12.04 -30.71 32.00
C ALA A 377 12.16 -30.50 30.47
N LEU A 378 13.11 -31.19 29.82
CA LEU A 378 13.29 -31.13 28.36
C LEU A 378 12.09 -31.74 27.63
N VAL A 379 11.61 -32.87 28.14
CA VAL A 379 10.45 -33.57 27.60
C VAL A 379 9.17 -32.74 27.79
N LEU A 380 9.01 -32.13 28.97
CA LEU A 380 7.89 -31.24 29.23
C LEU A 380 7.92 -30.02 28.30
N GLN A 381 9.07 -29.39 28.11
CA GLN A 381 9.19 -28.24 27.21
C GLN A 381 8.90 -28.61 25.75
N PHE A 382 9.26 -29.81 25.32
CA PHE A 382 8.87 -30.34 24.01
C PHE A 382 7.35 -30.59 23.91
N ALA A 383 6.73 -31.09 24.98
CA ALA A 383 5.29 -31.33 25.02
C ALA A 383 4.46 -30.03 24.91
N VAL A 384 4.82 -28.98 25.66
CA VAL A 384 4.16 -27.65 25.54
C VAL A 384 4.41 -27.02 24.16
N LEU A 385 5.56 -27.27 23.54
CA LEU A 385 5.85 -26.82 22.18
C LEU A 385 4.93 -27.52 21.15
N ILE A 386 4.69 -28.83 21.30
CA ILE A 386 3.71 -29.57 20.48
C ILE A 386 2.28 -29.06 20.74
N SER A 387 1.92 -28.84 22.00
CA SER A 387 0.60 -28.26 22.36
C SER A 387 0.37 -26.94 21.61
N SER A 388 1.35 -26.04 21.65
CA SER A 388 1.31 -24.77 20.93
C SER A 388 1.17 -24.95 19.42
N LEU A 389 1.97 -25.84 18.81
CA LEU A 389 1.87 -26.19 17.38
C LEU A 389 0.46 -26.63 16.99
N LEU A 390 -0.13 -27.55 17.76
CA LEU A 390 -1.47 -28.07 17.48
C LEU A 390 -2.55 -26.98 17.60
N ILE A 391 -2.42 -26.06 18.55
CA ILE A 391 -3.34 -24.93 18.73
C ILE A 391 -3.26 -23.94 17.56
N TYR A 392 -2.06 -23.64 17.08
CA TYR A 392 -1.88 -22.69 15.96
C TYR A 392 -2.23 -23.27 14.59
N THR A 393 -2.03 -24.57 14.39
CA THR A 393 -2.23 -25.26 13.10
C THR A 393 -3.58 -24.96 12.41
N PRO A 394 -4.76 -25.11 13.06
CA PRO A 394 -6.04 -24.88 12.40
C PRO A 394 -6.19 -23.44 11.90
N PHE A 395 -5.67 -22.45 12.62
CA PHE A 395 -5.76 -21.04 12.23
C PHE A 395 -4.87 -20.73 11.04
N ILE A 396 -3.69 -21.33 10.95
CA ILE A 396 -2.79 -21.16 9.80
C ILE A 396 -3.38 -21.79 8.54
N VAL A 397 -3.94 -22.99 8.65
CA VAL A 397 -4.63 -23.64 7.53
C VAL A 397 -5.84 -22.83 7.05
N LEU A 398 -6.59 -22.20 7.96
CA LEU A 398 -7.71 -21.33 7.61
C LEU A 398 -7.25 -20.06 6.88
N LEU A 399 -6.18 -19.41 7.36
CA LEU A 399 -5.59 -18.23 6.71
C LEU A 399 -5.12 -18.54 5.28
N GLU A 400 -4.60 -19.75 5.05
CA GLU A 400 -4.14 -20.21 3.74
C GLU A 400 -5.30 -20.33 2.73
N LYS A 401 -6.44 -20.90 3.15
CA LYS A 401 -7.63 -21.09 2.29
C LYS A 401 -8.20 -19.77 1.80
N GLU A 402 -8.17 -18.73 2.62
CA GLU A 402 -8.65 -17.40 2.24
C GLU A 402 -7.64 -16.66 1.35
N SER A 403 -6.33 -16.82 1.60
CA SER A 403 -5.28 -16.15 0.81
C SER A 403 -5.14 -16.65 -0.63
N GLN A 404 -5.65 -17.84 -0.96
CA GLN A 404 -5.64 -18.39 -2.33
C GLN A 404 -6.72 -17.76 -3.24
N SER A 405 -7.62 -16.94 -2.71
CA SER A 405 -8.77 -16.40 -3.45
C SER A 405 -8.56 -14.98 -4.04
N GLU A 406 -7.46 -14.30 -3.73
CA GLU A 406 -7.19 -12.96 -4.27
C GLU A 406 -5.70 -12.81 -4.60
N VAL A 407 -5.33 -12.96 -5.87
CA VAL A 407 -4.13 -12.27 -6.40
C VAL A 407 -4.52 -10.81 -6.58
N LEU A 408 -4.65 -10.09 -5.46
CA LEU A 408 -4.76 -8.64 -5.48
C LEU A 408 -3.34 -8.08 -5.43
N TYR A 409 -2.84 -7.66 -6.59
CA TYR A 409 -1.67 -6.80 -6.66
C TYR A 409 -2.02 -5.46 -5.96
N ILE A 410 -1.37 -5.18 -4.83
CA ILE A 410 -1.56 -3.94 -4.06
C ILE A 410 -0.38 -3.00 -4.39
N PRO A 411 -0.59 -1.92 -5.16
CA PRO A 411 0.46 -0.96 -5.50
C PRO A 411 1.11 -0.29 -4.28
N SER A 412 0.43 -0.29 -3.13
CA SER A 412 0.91 0.34 -1.90
C SER A 412 2.04 -0.42 -1.17
N LEU A 413 2.48 -1.57 -1.68
CA LEU A 413 3.52 -2.41 -1.05
C LEU A 413 4.84 -2.42 -1.81
N ASP A 414 4.96 -1.66 -2.91
CA ASP A 414 6.24 -1.40 -3.55
C ASP A 414 6.95 -0.24 -2.83
N THR A 415 7.52 -0.54 -1.66
CA THR A 415 8.29 0.44 -0.86
C THR A 415 9.56 0.92 -1.58
N THR A 416 9.97 0.24 -2.65
CA THR A 416 11.05 0.68 -3.55
C THR A 416 10.63 1.86 -4.43
N LEU A 417 9.34 1.99 -4.78
CA LEU A 417 8.80 3.16 -5.47
C LEU A 417 8.69 4.37 -4.55
N ASN A 418 8.17 4.22 -3.32
CA ASN A 418 8.06 5.35 -2.39
C ASN A 418 9.41 5.96 -2.01
N ARG A 419 10.48 5.15 -1.93
CA ARG A 419 11.84 5.63 -1.67
C ARG A 419 12.48 6.27 -2.90
N ARG A 420 12.18 5.79 -4.12
CA ARG A 420 12.63 6.40 -5.38
C ARG A 420 11.86 7.67 -5.75
N GLU A 421 10.57 7.73 -5.43
CA GLU A 421 9.75 8.95 -5.50
C GLU A 421 10.21 9.96 -4.46
N GLU A 422 10.59 9.53 -3.25
CA GLU A 422 11.09 10.42 -2.20
C GLU A 422 12.54 10.86 -2.44
N GLU A 423 13.42 9.98 -2.95
CA GLU A 423 14.73 10.40 -3.47
C GLU A 423 14.55 11.33 -4.67
N ALA A 424 13.61 11.07 -5.59
CA ALA A 424 13.29 11.98 -6.68
C ALA A 424 12.68 13.30 -6.18
N TYR A 425 11.84 13.29 -5.13
CA TYR A 425 11.19 14.46 -4.53
C TYR A 425 12.18 15.31 -3.71
N ILE A 426 13.06 14.68 -2.93
CA ILE A 426 14.13 15.35 -2.19
C ILE A 426 15.19 15.89 -3.17
N LEU A 427 15.53 15.15 -4.24
CA LEU A 427 16.45 15.63 -5.29
C LEU A 427 15.84 16.72 -6.19
N THR A 428 14.51 16.80 -6.29
CA THR A 428 13.81 17.87 -7.04
C THR A 428 13.55 19.13 -6.20
N THR A 429 13.62 19.06 -4.86
CA THR A 429 13.15 20.16 -3.97
C THR A 429 14.21 20.72 -3.03
N ASP A 430 15.49 20.58 -3.36
CA ASP A 430 16.53 21.43 -2.78
C ASP A 430 16.58 22.74 -3.58
N PRO A 431 16.11 23.89 -3.06
CA PRO A 431 15.99 25.14 -3.84
C PRO A 431 17.33 25.68 -4.35
N VAL A 432 18.46 25.21 -3.78
CA VAL A 432 19.82 25.55 -4.25
C VAL A 432 20.22 24.66 -5.43
N ASN A 433 19.87 23.37 -5.42
CA ASN A 433 20.05 22.47 -6.57
C ASN A 433 18.97 22.64 -7.64
N GLU A 434 17.77 23.08 -7.30
CA GLU A 434 16.62 23.25 -8.19
C GLU A 434 16.85 24.42 -9.16
N GLN A 435 17.54 25.49 -8.75
CA GLN A 435 17.94 26.57 -9.65
C GLN A 435 19.07 26.16 -10.62
N LEU A 436 19.97 25.26 -10.19
CA LEU A 436 21.07 24.72 -11.01
C LEU A 436 20.58 23.57 -11.94
N ASN A 437 19.70 22.70 -11.46
CA ASN A 437 19.18 21.52 -12.16
C ASN A 437 17.96 21.82 -13.02
N LYS A 438 16.99 22.66 -12.61
CA LYS A 438 15.93 23.10 -13.54
C LYS A 438 16.54 23.86 -14.71
N GLY A 439 17.56 24.68 -14.48
CA GLY A 439 18.29 25.34 -15.56
C GLY A 439 18.90 24.33 -16.54
N THR A 440 19.45 23.21 -16.07
CA THR A 440 20.19 22.23 -16.89
C THR A 440 19.26 21.20 -17.52
N GLU A 441 18.23 20.75 -16.81
CA GLU A 441 17.21 19.80 -17.26
C GLU A 441 16.17 20.47 -18.17
N TYR A 442 15.75 21.71 -17.87
CA TYR A 442 14.95 22.52 -18.80
C TYR A 442 15.78 22.91 -20.03
N LYS A 443 17.08 23.23 -19.91
CA LYS A 443 17.96 23.37 -21.10
C LYS A 443 18.14 22.04 -21.84
N GLY A 444 18.16 20.90 -21.15
CA GLY A 444 18.24 19.57 -21.73
C GLY A 444 16.97 19.18 -22.49
N LEU A 445 15.81 19.45 -21.91
CA LEU A 445 14.49 19.28 -22.52
C LEU A 445 14.31 20.26 -23.68
N LEU A 446 14.60 21.56 -23.48
CA LEU A 446 14.58 22.57 -24.54
C LEU A 446 15.57 22.26 -25.66
N SER A 447 16.76 21.73 -25.37
CA SER A 447 17.71 21.33 -26.43
C SER A 447 17.23 20.09 -27.19
N LYS A 448 16.61 19.12 -26.52
CA LYS A 448 15.94 17.97 -27.18
C LYS A 448 14.74 18.42 -28.02
N ILE A 449 13.88 19.27 -27.49
CA ILE A 449 12.74 19.86 -28.21
C ILE A 449 13.23 20.72 -29.37
N LYS A 450 14.29 21.53 -29.20
CA LYS A 450 14.86 22.35 -30.27
C LYS A 450 15.46 21.49 -31.39
N ARG A 451 16.13 20.38 -31.05
CA ARG A 451 16.60 19.38 -32.02
C ARG A 451 15.47 18.69 -32.76
N ILE A 452 14.33 18.47 -32.11
CA ILE A 452 13.15 17.87 -32.75
C ILE A 452 12.36 18.93 -33.55
N ARG A 453 12.34 20.19 -33.13
CA ARG A 453 11.68 21.29 -33.85
C ARG A 453 12.32 21.59 -35.21
N GLU A 454 13.60 21.29 -35.36
CA GLU A 454 14.34 21.38 -36.63
C GLU A 454 14.08 20.19 -37.55
N ARG A 455 13.39 19.14 -37.08
CA ARG A 455 13.03 17.96 -37.87
C ARG A 455 11.75 18.21 -38.65
N GLU A 456 11.60 17.45 -39.73
CA GLU A 456 10.44 17.52 -40.59
C GLU A 456 9.33 16.62 -40.03
N PHE A 457 8.25 17.24 -39.55
CA PHE A 457 7.01 16.56 -39.19
C PHE A 457 6.17 16.37 -40.44
N PHE A 458 5.64 15.16 -40.61
CA PHE A 458 4.75 14.84 -41.72
C PHE A 458 3.73 13.78 -41.28
N LEU A 459 2.70 13.59 -42.10
CA LEU A 459 1.67 12.58 -41.87
C LEU A 459 1.85 11.43 -42.86
N GLU A 460 1.75 10.20 -42.36
CA GLU A 460 1.43 9.04 -43.17
C GLU A 460 -0.04 8.68 -42.99
N TYR A 461 -0.63 8.09 -44.01
CA TYR A 461 -2.04 7.76 -44.07
C TYR A 461 -2.22 6.25 -44.15
N GLN A 462 -2.88 5.66 -43.15
CA GLN A 462 -3.16 4.24 -43.15
C GLN A 462 -4.58 3.98 -43.71
N PRO A 463 -4.72 3.31 -44.87
CA PRO A 463 -6.03 3.14 -45.50
C PRO A 463 -6.99 2.26 -44.69
N GLN A 464 -8.24 2.70 -44.61
CA GLN A 464 -9.37 1.98 -44.02
C GLN A 464 -10.34 1.58 -45.14
N LYS A 465 -10.49 0.26 -45.33
CA LYS A 465 -11.31 -0.31 -46.41
C LYS A 465 -12.70 -0.66 -45.90
N SER A 466 -13.73 -0.14 -46.54
CA SER A 466 -15.11 -0.60 -46.31
C SER A 466 -15.31 -1.94 -46.99
N LEU A 467 -15.74 -2.94 -46.21
CA LEU A 467 -16.07 -4.25 -46.75
C LEU A 467 -17.34 -4.19 -47.61
N ASP A 468 -18.34 -3.41 -47.17
CA ASP A 468 -19.60 -3.22 -47.90
C ASP A 468 -19.40 -2.55 -49.26
N LYS A 469 -18.57 -1.50 -49.32
CA LYS A 469 -18.32 -0.73 -50.55
C LYS A 469 -17.18 -1.33 -51.39
N GLY A 470 -16.45 -2.31 -50.86
CA GLY A 470 -15.30 -2.94 -51.52
C GLY A 470 -14.10 -2.02 -51.78
N LYS A 471 -14.12 -0.77 -51.29
CA LYS A 471 -13.13 0.28 -51.57
C LYS A 471 -12.64 0.98 -50.30
N VAL A 472 -11.51 1.67 -50.40
CA VAL A 472 -10.99 2.54 -49.34
C VAL A 472 -11.90 3.76 -49.22
N VAL A 473 -12.38 4.04 -48.01
CA VAL A 473 -13.29 5.17 -47.75
C VAL A 473 -12.68 6.21 -46.84
N SER A 474 -11.78 5.81 -45.94
CA SER A 474 -11.10 6.69 -45.02
C SER A 474 -9.63 6.30 -44.84
N ALA A 475 -8.86 7.13 -44.16
CA ALA A 475 -7.50 6.82 -43.72
C ALA A 475 -7.18 7.44 -42.37
N GLU A 476 -6.45 6.72 -41.52
CA GLU A 476 -5.95 7.25 -40.26
C GLU A 476 -4.67 8.07 -40.49
N ALA A 477 -4.63 9.29 -39.95
CA ALA A 477 -3.47 10.18 -40.01
C ALA A 477 -2.49 9.84 -38.88
N LEU A 478 -1.32 9.35 -39.27
CA LEU A 478 -0.28 8.93 -38.35
C LEU A 478 0.91 9.87 -38.43
N ILE A 479 1.13 10.63 -37.36
CA ILE A 479 2.27 11.55 -37.28
C ILE A 479 3.60 10.79 -37.35
N ARG A 480 4.54 11.34 -38.12
CA ARG A 480 5.90 10.87 -38.28
C ARG A 480 6.87 12.02 -38.16
N VAL A 481 8.07 11.71 -37.72
CA VAL A 481 9.19 12.65 -37.67
C VAL A 481 10.33 12.08 -38.48
N LYS A 482 10.86 12.89 -39.41
CA LYS A 482 12.06 12.55 -40.17
C LYS A 482 13.27 13.21 -39.54
N ASP A 483 14.29 12.43 -39.19
CA ASP A 483 15.56 13.00 -38.73
C ASP A 483 16.38 13.61 -39.89
N ASN A 484 17.45 14.33 -39.56
CA ASN A 484 18.32 14.99 -40.54
C ASN A 484 19.07 14.00 -41.47
N PHE A 485 19.07 12.70 -41.14
CA PHE A 485 19.66 11.64 -41.93
C PHE A 485 18.61 10.90 -42.78
N GLY A 486 17.34 11.32 -42.71
CA GLY A 486 16.24 10.77 -43.47
C GLY A 486 15.53 9.58 -42.82
N ASN A 487 15.88 9.20 -41.58
CA ASN A 487 15.21 8.10 -40.88
C ASN A 487 13.86 8.56 -40.31
N ILE A 488 12.86 7.69 -40.45
CA ILE A 488 11.51 7.94 -39.93
C ILE A 488 11.43 7.37 -38.51
N GLU A 489 11.07 8.22 -37.55
CA GLU A 489 10.86 7.85 -36.15
C GLU A 489 9.35 7.72 -35.84
N PRO A 490 8.92 6.64 -35.17
CA PRO A 490 7.52 6.45 -34.79
C PRO A 490 7.12 7.33 -33.57
N PRO A 491 5.81 7.63 -33.40
CA PRO A 491 5.27 8.43 -32.30
C PRO A 491 5.79 8.05 -30.91
N MET A 492 5.89 6.75 -30.62
CA MET A 492 6.38 6.24 -29.32
C MET A 492 7.77 6.77 -28.92
N LYS A 493 8.62 7.18 -29.88
CA LYS A 493 9.95 7.72 -29.58
C LYS A 493 9.95 9.20 -29.21
N PHE A 494 8.96 9.98 -29.67
CA PHE A 494 8.97 11.45 -29.53
C PHE A 494 7.76 12.02 -28.78
N MET A 495 6.59 11.38 -28.80
CA MET A 495 5.40 11.83 -28.05
C MET A 495 5.64 12.00 -26.55
N PRO A 496 6.38 11.12 -25.84
CA PRO A 496 6.68 11.33 -24.42
C PRO A 496 7.48 12.62 -24.13
N LEU A 497 8.21 13.16 -25.11
CA LEU A 497 8.91 14.44 -24.95
C LEU A 497 7.95 15.63 -25.05
N PHE A 498 6.96 15.56 -25.95
CA PHE A 498 5.94 16.60 -26.10
C PHE A 498 4.96 16.62 -24.92
N GLU A 499 4.64 15.45 -24.37
CA GLU A 499 3.87 15.31 -23.14
C GLU A 499 4.56 16.01 -21.97
N LYS A 500 5.85 15.72 -21.73
CA LYS A 500 6.65 16.39 -20.69
C LYS A 500 6.80 17.89 -20.91
N ALA A 501 6.66 18.35 -22.15
CA ALA A 501 6.72 19.76 -22.51
C ALA A 501 5.37 20.47 -22.44
N GLY A 502 4.26 19.75 -22.21
CA GLY A 502 2.90 20.30 -22.26
C GLY A 502 2.47 20.74 -23.65
N LEU A 503 2.98 20.11 -24.71
CA LEU A 503 2.76 20.49 -26.12
C LEU A 503 1.82 19.54 -26.88
N LEU A 504 1.16 18.58 -26.21
CA LEU A 504 0.30 17.60 -26.89
C LEU A 504 -0.87 18.27 -27.61
N THR A 505 -1.53 19.25 -26.98
CA THR A 505 -2.61 20.01 -27.62
C THR A 505 -2.15 20.76 -28.88
N ASP A 506 -0.92 21.29 -28.87
CA ASP A 506 -0.37 21.97 -30.03
C ASP A 506 -0.07 20.98 -31.18
N ILE A 507 0.37 19.77 -30.85
CA ILE A 507 0.58 18.69 -31.83
C ILE A 507 -0.76 18.26 -32.43
N ASP A 508 -1.78 18.01 -31.60
CA ASP A 508 -3.12 17.63 -32.09
C ASP A 508 -3.66 18.69 -33.06
N LEU A 509 -3.58 19.98 -32.68
CA LEU A 509 -3.99 21.10 -33.54
C LEU A 509 -3.22 21.16 -34.86
N TRP A 510 -1.91 20.90 -34.82
CA TRP A 510 -1.08 20.85 -36.02
C TRP A 510 -1.45 19.68 -36.93
N VAL A 511 -1.66 18.48 -36.37
CA VAL A 511 -2.07 17.29 -37.12
C VAL A 511 -3.42 17.54 -37.78
N VAL A 512 -4.40 18.11 -37.07
CA VAL A 512 -5.71 18.46 -37.63
C VAL A 512 -5.59 19.43 -38.80
N ALA A 513 -4.82 20.51 -38.62
CA ALA A 513 -4.61 21.49 -39.69
C ALA A 513 -3.95 20.86 -40.92
N ARG A 514 -2.93 20.01 -40.70
CA ARG A 514 -2.20 19.37 -41.78
C ARG A 514 -3.02 18.31 -42.51
N ALA A 515 -3.76 17.48 -41.78
CA ALA A 515 -4.66 16.49 -42.33
C ALA A 515 -5.74 17.17 -43.20
N LEU A 516 -6.29 18.30 -42.75
CA LEU A 516 -7.27 19.06 -43.52
C LEU A 516 -6.66 19.60 -44.83
N GLU A 517 -5.45 20.17 -44.79
CA GLU A 517 -4.74 20.62 -46.00
C GLU A 517 -4.53 19.47 -47.00
N ASP A 518 -4.01 18.34 -46.51
CA ASP A 518 -3.74 17.16 -47.34
C ASP A 518 -5.04 16.60 -47.96
N CYS A 519 -6.15 16.60 -47.23
CA CYS A 519 -7.47 16.22 -47.77
C CYS A 519 -7.98 17.18 -48.85
N LEU A 520 -7.78 18.49 -48.69
CA LEU A 520 -8.17 19.46 -49.71
C LEU A 520 -7.36 19.27 -51.00
N ASP A 521 -6.10 18.82 -50.88
CA ASP A 521 -5.27 18.46 -52.03
C ASP A 521 -5.67 17.12 -52.65
N TRP A 522 -6.21 16.18 -51.87
CA TRP A 522 -6.83 14.94 -52.37
C TRP A 522 -8.06 15.24 -53.23
N GLN A 523 -8.93 16.13 -52.76
CA GLN A 523 -10.14 16.51 -53.49
C GLN A 523 -9.83 17.14 -54.85
N LYS A 524 -8.79 17.99 -54.94
CA LYS A 524 -8.33 18.55 -56.23
C LYS A 524 -7.87 17.49 -57.22
N GLN A 525 -7.45 16.32 -56.71
CA GLN A 525 -6.98 15.18 -57.50
C GLN A 525 -8.07 14.11 -57.69
N GLY A 526 -9.31 14.39 -57.28
CA GLY A 526 -10.46 13.47 -57.43
C GLY A 526 -10.50 12.35 -56.41
N VAL A 527 -9.78 12.48 -55.28
CA VAL A 527 -9.78 11.52 -54.17
C VAL A 527 -10.68 12.08 -53.06
N GLU A 528 -11.81 11.41 -52.83
CA GLU A 528 -12.85 11.83 -51.87
C GLU A 528 -12.85 10.93 -50.61
N ASN A 529 -11.68 10.79 -49.97
CA ASN A 529 -11.53 10.02 -48.74
C ASN A 529 -11.54 10.93 -47.50
N THR A 530 -12.15 10.45 -46.42
CA THR A 530 -12.13 11.12 -45.10
C THR A 530 -10.84 10.77 -44.36
N VAL A 531 -10.28 11.70 -43.59
CA VAL A 531 -9.12 11.43 -42.72
C VAL A 531 -9.52 11.39 -41.27
N CYS A 532 -9.14 10.33 -40.57
CA CYS A 532 -9.32 10.20 -39.14
C CYS A 532 -8.09 10.70 -38.39
N VAL A 533 -8.28 11.54 -37.37
CA VAL A 533 -7.20 12.14 -36.57
C VAL A 533 -7.38 11.78 -35.10
N ASN A 534 -6.33 11.22 -34.50
CA ASN A 534 -6.25 10.98 -33.06
C ASN A 534 -6.21 12.30 -32.28
N ILE A 535 -7.08 12.43 -31.27
CA ILE A 535 -7.10 13.56 -30.34
C ILE A 535 -6.94 13.03 -28.91
N GLY A 536 -5.96 13.58 -28.18
CA GLY A 536 -5.70 13.18 -26.80
C GLY A 536 -6.70 13.75 -25.80
N CYS A 537 -6.75 13.15 -24.61
CA CYS A 537 -7.64 13.54 -23.50
C CYS A 537 -7.54 15.05 -23.16
N GLN A 538 -6.32 15.61 -23.14
CA GLN A 538 -6.09 17.03 -22.85
C GLN A 538 -6.78 17.96 -23.86
N THR A 539 -6.83 17.56 -25.12
CA THR A 539 -7.41 18.35 -26.21
C THR A 539 -8.93 18.24 -26.21
N ILE A 540 -9.49 17.02 -26.11
CA ILE A 540 -10.96 16.83 -26.09
C ILE A 540 -11.60 17.38 -24.81
N SER A 541 -10.86 17.46 -23.70
CA SER A 541 -11.29 18.15 -22.48
C SER A 541 -11.15 19.67 -22.55
N SER A 542 -10.38 20.22 -23.50
CA SER A 542 -10.13 21.65 -23.63
C SER A 542 -11.09 22.30 -24.60
N ARG A 543 -12.06 23.05 -24.05
CA ARG A 543 -12.99 23.85 -24.86
C ARG A 543 -12.28 24.82 -25.81
N GLU A 544 -11.18 25.44 -25.38
CA GLU A 544 -10.44 26.37 -26.23
C GLU A 544 -9.80 25.65 -27.43
N ALA A 545 -9.27 24.44 -27.21
CA ALA A 545 -8.66 23.67 -28.28
C ALA A 545 -9.72 23.18 -29.28
N ILE A 546 -10.84 22.67 -28.78
CA ILE A 546 -11.95 22.21 -29.63
C ILE A 546 -12.58 23.37 -30.41
N ASP A 547 -12.74 24.56 -29.80
CA ASP A 547 -13.19 25.76 -30.50
C ASP A 547 -12.24 26.14 -31.67
N LYS A 548 -10.92 25.90 -31.53
CA LYS A 548 -9.96 26.10 -32.63
C LYS A 548 -10.12 25.05 -33.73
N ILE A 549 -10.26 23.77 -33.34
CA ILE A 549 -10.50 22.66 -34.28
C ILE A 549 -11.78 22.93 -35.09
N VAL A 550 -12.89 23.20 -34.42
CA VAL A 550 -14.19 23.50 -35.05
C VAL A 550 -14.07 24.64 -36.06
N ARG A 551 -13.31 25.70 -35.77
CA ARG A 551 -13.09 26.80 -36.73
C ARG A 551 -12.34 26.37 -37.99
N LEU A 552 -11.42 25.42 -37.88
CA LEU A 552 -10.65 24.88 -39.01
C LEU A 552 -11.53 23.99 -39.89
N ILE A 553 -12.31 23.08 -39.29
CA ILE A 553 -13.04 22.05 -40.03
C ILE A 553 -14.43 22.48 -40.51
N LYS A 554 -15.09 23.42 -39.84
CA LYS A 554 -16.47 23.83 -40.17
C LYS A 554 -16.70 24.30 -41.62
N PRO A 555 -15.75 24.95 -42.32
CA PRO A 555 -15.89 25.26 -43.75
C PRO A 555 -15.90 24.03 -44.67
N HIS A 556 -15.48 22.87 -44.15
CA HIS A 556 -15.19 21.63 -44.87
C HIS A 556 -15.78 20.41 -44.14
N PRO A 557 -17.11 20.37 -43.92
CA PRO A 557 -17.75 19.31 -43.15
C PRO A 557 -17.55 17.93 -43.81
N GLY A 558 -17.37 16.89 -43.01
CA GLY A 558 -17.24 15.49 -43.44
C GLY A 558 -15.87 15.07 -43.98
N ILE A 559 -14.90 15.99 -44.04
CA ILE A 559 -13.56 15.69 -44.57
C ILE A 559 -12.64 15.09 -43.48
N VAL A 560 -12.83 15.47 -42.22
CA VAL A 560 -12.04 15.01 -41.08
C VAL A 560 -12.95 14.40 -40.02
N SER A 561 -12.58 13.21 -39.53
CA SER A 561 -13.17 12.54 -38.36
C SER A 561 -12.14 12.44 -37.24
N PHE A 562 -12.58 12.14 -36.02
CA PHE A 562 -11.71 12.14 -34.83
C PHE A 562 -11.77 10.84 -34.07
N GLU A 563 -10.61 10.37 -33.61
CA GLU A 563 -10.49 9.21 -32.73
C GLU A 563 -10.09 9.68 -31.35
N ILE A 564 -10.81 9.22 -30.33
CA ILE A 564 -10.50 9.49 -28.92
C ILE A 564 -10.35 8.18 -28.18
N THR A 565 -9.40 8.12 -27.25
CA THR A 565 -9.22 6.92 -26.43
C THR A 565 -10.39 6.71 -25.49
N GLU A 566 -10.67 5.45 -25.15
CA GLU A 566 -11.66 5.10 -24.13
C GLU A 566 -11.44 5.84 -22.78
N GLU A 567 -10.18 6.04 -22.37
CA GLU A 567 -9.84 6.79 -21.14
C GLU A 567 -10.36 8.23 -21.17
N SER A 568 -10.39 8.85 -22.35
CA SER A 568 -10.88 10.23 -22.53
C SER A 568 -12.37 10.38 -22.19
N LEU A 569 -13.13 9.28 -22.18
CA LEU A 569 -14.56 9.25 -21.82
C LEU A 569 -14.79 9.02 -20.33
N VAL A 570 -13.81 8.46 -19.61
CA VAL A 570 -13.92 8.12 -18.18
C VAL A 570 -13.71 9.35 -17.30
N GLU A 571 -12.89 10.30 -17.75
CA GLU A 571 -12.75 11.59 -17.08
C GLU A 571 -14.12 12.29 -17.05
N LYS A 572 -14.74 12.37 -15.85
CA LYS A 572 -16.07 12.96 -15.60
C LYS A 572 -16.09 14.48 -15.82
N ASN A 573 -15.78 14.91 -17.03
CA ASN A 573 -15.78 16.30 -17.43
C ASN A 573 -17.00 16.57 -18.31
N ARG A 574 -17.90 17.44 -17.84
CA ARG A 574 -19.04 17.94 -18.62
C ARG A 574 -18.61 18.59 -19.93
N ASP A 575 -17.35 18.99 -20.05
CA ASP A 575 -16.83 19.59 -21.27
C ASP A 575 -16.59 18.56 -22.39
N VAL A 576 -16.31 17.27 -22.10
CA VAL A 576 -16.06 16.26 -23.15
C VAL A 576 -17.31 16.00 -23.99
N GLU A 577 -18.45 15.73 -23.35
CA GLU A 577 -19.75 15.52 -24.03
C GLU A 577 -20.11 16.72 -24.90
N ARG A 578 -19.95 17.92 -24.36
CA ARG A 578 -20.19 19.17 -25.08
C ARG A 578 -19.26 19.34 -26.27
N ASN A 579 -17.99 18.99 -26.12
CA ASN A 579 -16.98 19.14 -27.16
C ASN A 579 -17.19 18.14 -28.29
N ILE A 580 -17.58 16.89 -27.98
CA ILE A 580 -18.02 15.91 -28.97
C ILE A 580 -19.21 16.46 -29.77
N ALA A 581 -20.25 16.96 -29.10
CA ALA A 581 -21.39 17.57 -29.76
C ALA A 581 -21.00 18.80 -30.63
N ALA A 582 -19.96 19.54 -30.25
CA ALA A 582 -19.46 20.67 -31.04
C ALA A 582 -18.73 20.21 -32.32
N LEU A 583 -17.99 19.08 -32.27
CA LEU A 583 -17.38 18.45 -33.45
C LEU A 583 -18.45 17.91 -34.40
N HIS A 584 -19.49 17.25 -33.87
CA HIS A 584 -20.65 16.81 -34.65
C HIS A 584 -21.37 17.97 -35.34
N ALA A 585 -21.61 19.06 -34.61
CA ALA A 585 -22.22 20.27 -35.17
C ALA A 585 -21.35 20.94 -36.26
N ALA A 586 -20.06 20.62 -36.31
CA ALA A 586 -19.13 21.06 -37.37
C ALA A 586 -19.09 20.08 -38.57
N GLY A 587 -19.82 18.95 -38.49
CA GLY A 587 -19.92 17.93 -39.53
C GLY A 587 -18.84 16.87 -39.48
N SER A 588 -18.20 16.64 -38.33
CA SER A 588 -17.20 15.59 -38.14
C SER A 588 -17.77 14.44 -37.31
N GLU A 589 -17.39 13.22 -37.66
CA GLU A 589 -17.67 12.02 -36.86
C GLU A 589 -16.64 11.88 -35.73
N VAL A 590 -17.06 11.24 -34.64
CA VAL A 590 -16.20 10.89 -33.50
C VAL A 590 -16.25 9.39 -33.25
N HIS A 591 -15.07 8.79 -33.22
CA HIS A 591 -14.86 7.35 -33.05
C HIS A 591 -14.12 7.08 -31.73
N ILE A 592 -14.39 5.93 -31.11
CA ILE A 592 -13.65 5.49 -29.92
C ILE A 592 -12.51 4.56 -30.33
N ASP A 593 -11.30 4.88 -29.91
CA ASP A 593 -10.11 4.07 -30.11
C ASP A 593 -9.87 3.07 -28.95
N ASP A 594 -9.15 1.98 -29.24
CA ASP A 594 -8.76 0.93 -28.30
C ASP A 594 -9.92 0.25 -27.52
N PHE A 595 -11.11 0.17 -28.13
CA PHE A 595 -12.32 -0.31 -27.46
C PHE A 595 -12.17 -1.75 -26.96
N GLY A 596 -12.34 -1.95 -25.65
CA GLY A 596 -12.34 -3.27 -25.01
C GLY A 596 -10.99 -3.72 -24.46
N THR A 597 -9.94 -2.90 -24.53
CA THR A 597 -8.65 -3.15 -23.89
C THR A 597 -8.57 -2.62 -22.44
N GLY A 598 -9.56 -1.81 -22.02
CA GLY A 598 -9.57 -1.06 -20.75
C GLY A 598 -10.90 -1.11 -19.98
N TYR A 599 -11.32 0.05 -19.45
CA TYR A 599 -12.47 0.22 -18.56
C TYR A 599 -13.77 -0.38 -19.16
N SER A 600 -14.81 -0.62 -18.35
CA SER A 600 -16.05 -1.23 -18.85
C SER A 600 -16.90 -0.21 -19.64
N SER A 601 -16.51 0.10 -20.88
CA SER A 601 -17.04 1.18 -21.75
C SER A 601 -18.52 1.14 -22.12
N LEU A 602 -19.19 -0.01 -21.96
CA LEU A 602 -20.55 -0.18 -22.49
C LEU A 602 -21.56 0.81 -21.90
N SER A 603 -21.38 1.25 -20.65
CA SER A 603 -22.27 2.25 -20.04
C SER A 603 -22.12 3.66 -20.63
N TYR A 604 -20.97 3.96 -21.23
CA TYR A 604 -20.66 5.29 -21.78
C TYR A 604 -21.18 5.48 -23.21
N LEU A 605 -21.26 4.40 -23.99
CA LEU A 605 -21.86 4.43 -25.33
C LEU A 605 -23.31 4.95 -25.33
N ASN A 606 -24.03 4.83 -24.21
CA ASN A 606 -25.40 5.35 -24.09
C ASN A 606 -25.48 6.86 -23.79
N HIS A 607 -24.35 7.53 -23.52
CA HIS A 607 -24.30 8.93 -23.10
C HIS A 607 -23.61 9.85 -24.11
N PHE A 608 -22.71 9.32 -24.93
CA PHE A 608 -21.99 10.09 -25.94
C PHE A 608 -22.54 9.77 -27.32
N GLU A 609 -22.74 10.81 -28.14
CA GLU A 609 -22.98 10.64 -29.57
C GLU A 609 -21.64 10.21 -30.19
N ILE A 610 -21.51 8.91 -30.49
CA ILE A 610 -20.33 8.31 -31.09
C ILE A 610 -20.79 7.59 -32.36
N ASP A 611 -20.01 7.68 -33.44
CA ASP A 611 -20.39 7.12 -34.73
C ASP A 611 -19.79 5.73 -34.98
N ALA A 612 -18.58 5.49 -34.44
CA ALA A 612 -17.87 4.24 -34.65
C ALA A 612 -17.01 3.82 -33.44
N ILE A 613 -16.70 2.52 -33.37
CA ILE A 613 -15.72 1.97 -32.43
C ILE A 613 -14.59 1.26 -33.18
N LYS A 614 -13.36 1.45 -32.73
CA LYS A 614 -12.18 0.73 -33.21
C LYS A 614 -11.90 -0.46 -32.31
N ILE A 615 -11.86 -1.63 -32.92
CA ILE A 615 -11.54 -2.89 -32.25
C ILE A 615 -10.04 -3.11 -32.38
N ASP A 616 -9.35 -3.10 -31.24
CA ASP A 616 -7.90 -3.30 -31.17
C ASP A 616 -7.48 -4.66 -31.76
N ARG A 617 -6.25 -4.66 -32.31
CA ARG A 617 -5.60 -5.82 -32.93
C ARG A 617 -5.60 -7.06 -32.03
N SER A 618 -5.56 -6.93 -30.71
CA SER A 618 -5.55 -8.07 -29.79
C SER A 618 -6.77 -8.99 -29.94
N PHE A 619 -7.94 -8.44 -30.31
CA PHE A 619 -9.14 -9.23 -30.59
C PHE A 619 -9.02 -10.02 -31.90
N VAL A 620 -8.39 -9.43 -32.92
CA VAL A 620 -8.14 -10.09 -34.22
C VAL A 620 -7.13 -11.22 -34.06
N LEU A 621 -6.08 -11.02 -33.27
CA LEU A 621 -5.09 -12.06 -32.95
C LEU A 621 -5.73 -13.25 -32.19
N SER A 622 -6.86 -13.04 -31.53
CA SER A 622 -7.56 -14.08 -30.76
C SER A 622 -8.47 -14.97 -31.61
N LEU A 623 -8.65 -14.67 -32.91
CA LEU A 623 -9.54 -15.41 -33.82
C LEU A 623 -9.12 -16.86 -34.09
N ASP A 624 -7.89 -17.24 -33.73
CA ASP A 624 -7.40 -18.61 -33.78
C ASP A 624 -8.13 -19.56 -32.80
N THR A 625 -8.90 -19.01 -31.87
CA THR A 625 -9.66 -19.77 -30.87
C THR A 625 -11.16 -19.57 -31.02
N GLU A 626 -11.94 -20.61 -30.74
CA GLU A 626 -13.41 -20.52 -30.71
C GLU A 626 -13.93 -19.52 -29.67
N ARG A 627 -13.18 -19.32 -28.58
CA ARG A 627 -13.51 -18.31 -27.58
C ARG A 627 -13.31 -16.90 -28.14
N GLY A 628 -12.20 -16.63 -28.82
CA GLY A 628 -11.94 -15.33 -29.45
C GLY A 628 -12.96 -14.97 -30.52
N LYS A 629 -13.33 -15.93 -31.39
CA LYS A 629 -14.41 -15.75 -32.38
C LYS A 629 -15.73 -15.34 -31.73
N LYS A 630 -16.13 -16.00 -30.64
CA LYS A 630 -17.36 -15.66 -29.90
C LYS A 630 -17.30 -14.28 -29.27
N VAL A 631 -16.14 -13.89 -28.71
CA VAL A 631 -15.96 -12.55 -28.13
C VAL A 631 -16.08 -11.47 -29.20
N LEU A 632 -15.36 -11.60 -30.32
CA LEU A 632 -15.46 -10.63 -31.41
C LEU A 632 -16.88 -10.57 -31.99
N SER A 633 -17.54 -11.71 -32.19
CA SER A 633 -18.93 -11.75 -32.67
C SER A 633 -19.90 -11.05 -31.71
N SER A 634 -19.66 -11.15 -30.40
CA SER A 634 -20.49 -10.48 -29.39
C SER A 634 -20.27 -8.97 -29.42
N LEU A 635 -19.03 -8.51 -29.56
CA LEU A 635 -18.71 -7.08 -29.69
C LEU A 635 -19.32 -6.49 -30.97
N MET A 636 -19.19 -7.20 -32.10
CA MET A 636 -19.82 -6.83 -33.36
C MET A 636 -21.34 -6.73 -33.23
N GLY A 637 -21.98 -7.71 -32.56
CA GLY A 637 -23.42 -7.68 -32.33
C GLY A 637 -23.88 -6.53 -31.42
N ILE A 638 -23.05 -6.11 -30.46
CA ILE A 638 -23.34 -4.93 -29.63
C ILE A 638 -23.26 -3.65 -30.48
N ALA A 639 -22.20 -3.51 -31.28
CA ALA A 639 -22.05 -2.35 -32.15
C ALA A 639 -23.21 -2.22 -33.14
N GLU A 640 -23.62 -3.33 -33.76
CA GLU A 640 -24.78 -3.38 -34.67
C GLU A 640 -26.07 -2.96 -33.96
N GLN A 641 -26.31 -3.42 -32.72
CA GLN A 641 -27.50 -3.04 -31.94
C GLN A 641 -27.52 -1.57 -31.52
N LEU A 642 -26.36 -0.92 -31.48
CA LEU A 642 -26.21 0.50 -31.15
C LEU A 642 -26.10 1.38 -32.40
N ASP A 643 -26.28 0.81 -33.59
CA ASP A 643 -26.13 1.48 -34.88
C ASP A 643 -24.73 2.11 -35.10
N LEU A 644 -23.69 1.54 -34.48
CA LEU A 644 -22.30 2.00 -34.58
C LEU A 644 -21.57 1.32 -35.75
N ASP A 645 -20.75 2.08 -36.48
CA ASP A 645 -19.78 1.49 -37.41
C ASP A 645 -18.63 0.83 -36.64
N VAL A 646 -18.01 -0.20 -37.21
CA VAL A 646 -16.88 -0.90 -36.58
C VAL A 646 -15.65 -0.84 -37.45
N ILE A 647 -14.55 -0.38 -36.88
CA ILE A 647 -13.23 -0.40 -37.53
C ILE A 647 -12.41 -1.50 -36.87
N VAL A 648 -12.02 -2.52 -37.63
CA VAL A 648 -11.21 -3.63 -37.11
C VAL A 648 -9.75 -3.42 -37.46
N GLU A 649 -8.91 -3.35 -36.43
CA GLU A 649 -7.48 -3.12 -36.60
C GLU A 649 -6.65 -4.41 -36.67
N GLY A 650 -5.53 -4.33 -37.37
CA GLY A 650 -4.54 -5.40 -37.40
C GLY A 650 -4.97 -6.65 -38.17
N VAL A 651 -5.83 -6.50 -39.18
CA VAL A 651 -6.20 -7.60 -40.08
C VAL A 651 -5.06 -7.89 -41.06
N GLU A 652 -4.46 -9.08 -40.97
CA GLU A 652 -3.25 -9.45 -41.70
C GLU A 652 -3.42 -10.69 -42.59
N THR A 653 -4.39 -11.56 -42.31
CA THR A 653 -4.60 -12.85 -43.02
C THR A 653 -5.95 -12.93 -43.72
N ASP A 654 -6.04 -13.78 -44.75
CA ASP A 654 -7.28 -14.02 -45.50
C ASP A 654 -8.35 -14.69 -44.62
N GLU A 655 -7.94 -15.52 -43.66
CA GLU A 655 -8.84 -16.16 -42.70
C GLU A 655 -9.49 -15.13 -41.76
N GLN A 656 -8.72 -14.17 -41.25
CA GLN A 656 -9.24 -13.06 -40.44
C GLN A 656 -10.22 -12.21 -41.27
N MET A 657 -9.83 -11.87 -42.51
CA MET A 657 -10.69 -11.11 -43.43
C MET A 657 -12.01 -11.87 -43.72
N SER A 658 -11.95 -13.17 -43.96
CA SER A 658 -13.12 -14.00 -44.23
C SER A 658 -14.08 -14.08 -43.04
N PHE A 659 -13.55 -14.13 -41.80
CA PHE A 659 -14.37 -14.08 -40.59
C PHE A 659 -15.05 -12.71 -40.42
N ILE A 660 -14.28 -11.62 -40.57
CA ILE A 660 -14.78 -10.26 -40.38
C ILE A 660 -15.79 -9.85 -41.45
N SER A 661 -15.67 -10.37 -42.68
CA SER A 661 -16.60 -10.12 -43.80
C SER A 661 -18.01 -10.68 -43.57
N GLN A 662 -18.26 -11.38 -42.46
CA GLN A 662 -19.59 -11.87 -42.08
C GLN A 662 -20.45 -10.80 -41.40
N PHE A 663 -19.84 -9.68 -41.00
CA PHE A 663 -20.49 -8.57 -40.32
C PHE A 663 -20.68 -7.40 -41.29
N ASN A 664 -21.77 -6.64 -41.12
CA ASN A 664 -22.08 -5.45 -41.92
C ASN A 664 -21.48 -4.20 -41.26
N ARG A 665 -21.36 -3.10 -42.02
CA ARG A 665 -20.87 -1.80 -41.49
C ARG A 665 -19.46 -1.86 -40.91
N VAL A 666 -18.61 -2.69 -41.52
CA VAL A 666 -17.23 -2.89 -41.08
C VAL A 666 -16.23 -2.23 -42.01
N LEU A 667 -15.35 -1.45 -41.38
CA LEU A 667 -14.11 -0.94 -41.93
C LEU A 667 -12.96 -1.82 -41.46
N VAL A 668 -12.04 -2.14 -42.37
CA VAL A 668 -10.85 -2.92 -42.04
C VAL A 668 -9.59 -2.09 -42.22
N GLN A 669 -8.76 -2.12 -41.19
CA GLN A 669 -7.44 -1.51 -41.14
C GLN A 669 -6.39 -2.58 -40.83
N GLY A 670 -5.34 -2.69 -41.64
CA GLY A 670 -4.27 -3.67 -41.42
C GLY A 670 -3.45 -3.94 -42.66
N TRP A 671 -2.40 -4.75 -42.51
CA TRP A 671 -1.47 -5.01 -43.62
C TRP A 671 -2.08 -5.81 -44.78
N SER A 672 -3.22 -6.47 -44.56
CA SER A 672 -4.03 -7.05 -45.64
C SER A 672 -4.57 -5.99 -46.62
N VAL A 673 -4.76 -4.75 -46.15
CA VAL A 673 -5.15 -3.60 -46.99
C VAL A 673 -3.90 -2.89 -47.50
N SER A 674 -3.14 -2.29 -46.58
CA SER A 674 -1.85 -1.63 -46.80
C SER A 674 -1.23 -1.22 -45.45
N LYS A 675 0.08 -1.04 -45.43
CA LYS A 675 0.76 -0.26 -44.36
C LYS A 675 0.42 1.23 -44.50
N SER A 676 0.83 2.04 -43.52
CA SER A 676 0.76 3.51 -43.64
C SER A 676 1.57 3.98 -44.85
N LEU A 677 0.98 4.91 -45.62
CA LEU A 677 1.49 5.39 -46.89
C LEU A 677 1.84 6.87 -46.79
N SER A 678 2.84 7.34 -47.53
CA SER A 678 3.03 8.78 -47.72
C SER A 678 1.83 9.40 -48.46
N LEU A 679 1.68 10.72 -48.39
CA LEU A 679 0.62 11.45 -49.09
C LEU A 679 0.49 11.03 -50.57
N GLU A 680 1.60 11.05 -51.30
CA GLU A 680 1.67 10.72 -52.73
C GLU A 680 1.31 9.25 -52.98
N GLN A 681 1.79 8.35 -52.13
CA GLN A 681 1.48 6.92 -52.22
C GLN A 681 0.01 6.65 -51.93
N PHE A 682 -0.59 7.35 -50.97
CA PHE A 682 -2.00 7.21 -50.65
C PHE A 682 -2.88 7.64 -51.83
N ILE A 683 -2.60 8.79 -52.44
CA ILE A 683 -3.33 9.27 -53.62
C ILE A 683 -3.27 8.23 -54.76
N GLN A 684 -2.08 7.68 -55.03
CA GLN A 684 -1.91 6.62 -56.04
C GLN A 684 -2.67 5.35 -55.66
N PHE A 685 -2.59 4.92 -54.40
CA PHE A 685 -3.25 3.72 -53.90
C PHE A 685 -4.77 3.82 -54.00
N SER A 686 -5.34 4.96 -53.58
CA SER A 686 -6.78 5.23 -53.64
C SER A 686 -7.27 5.41 -55.09
N GLY A 687 -6.43 5.96 -55.99
CA GLY A 687 -6.75 6.10 -57.40
C GLY A 687 -6.75 4.79 -58.21
N GLN A 688 -5.86 3.83 -57.88
CA GLN A 688 -5.70 2.58 -58.64
C GLN A 688 -6.74 1.50 -58.35
N ARG A 689 -7.39 1.52 -57.18
CA ARG A 689 -8.38 0.50 -56.74
C ARG A 689 -9.84 0.95 -56.81
N ASN A 690 -10.10 2.17 -57.29
CA ASN A 690 -11.45 2.66 -57.63
C ASN A 690 -11.85 2.35 -59.09
N GLN A 691 -10.96 1.70 -59.86
CA GLN A 691 -11.26 1.01 -61.12
C GLN A 691 -11.32 -0.49 -60.85
#